data_AF-A0AAU3PGZ6-F1
#
_entry.id   AF-A0AAU3PGZ6-F1
#
_cell.length_a   1.000
_cell.length_b   1.000
_cell.length_c   1.000
_cell.angle_alpha   90.00
_cell.angle_beta   90.00
_cell.angle_gamma   90.00
#
_symmetry.space_group_name_H-M   'P 1'
#
loop_
_entity.id
_entity.type
_entity.pdbx_description
1 polymer ?
#
loop_
_entity_poly.entity_id
_entity_poly.type
_entity_poly.pdbx_seq_one_letter_code
_entity_poly.pdbx_strand_id
1 'polypeptide(L)'
;MTASAKQVSVTAKVTNTGHRYSGKETVQVYVSAPQTGADKAYQQLAGYAKTDDLAPGALQTVTVTFNTSSLASYSESRAAWVLDAGDYLVRVGNSSRNTHVAANLNLAKPVVTEQDHNELNDQKPASELTSKPADFYTYVDEKREIAHARRINLDPRSFRTENDASDGEQDVTVDSTSPYYALDGDKISSTTVYLDRDEKDWEGTGAPYAPKTGEKVTHVKTSSSSTLYDVAKGRTSIEQFVAGLTVKQLADIVEGSGVGGATPSAVGAAGYTTGAHEDLGIPSMTLSDGPAGLRLTQQIATTPPTYQYGTAWPIGTLLAQTWDRDLVDKVGTAVGKEMNEYGVSLWLAPGMNIHRDPLNGRNFEYYSEDPLISGLTAAATTEGVQSNPGVGVTIKHFAANNQETARNSSNAVVGERALREIELKGFEIAVKAAQPMSVMSSYNKVNGTYASGNYDLLTDVLRGEWGFKGTVMTDWGGAHGATNTMYSGNDLIEPGGKASDIVNATVKAAPTLDVHGLPAYTKTVRSTGSTSYTFQLGGLTLAAGGSTTVSSTVDGTTDLSKTPLSGTTTIDAINNQTYTAHPKFTSIDDAYQAVQDLLASSALTATQKAAVTVSDVQHSTPGDSTSPVTSYTVTLTGNYAAASAYTMRLGDLQRSAIRILTTASKTASFQQLAQSQKVRGISVGSYTDQFKNLDPTGTSVKGRVQQPYHKR
;
A
#
# COMPACT_ATOMS: atom_id res chain seq x y z
N MET A 1 20.16 3.61 35.58
CA MET A 1 19.27 2.64 34.91
C MET A 1 18.12 2.27 35.83
N THR A 2 16.94 2.14 35.26
CA THR A 2 15.72 1.60 35.87
C THR A 2 15.12 0.56 34.93
N ALA A 3 14.41 -0.43 35.47
CA ALA A 3 13.72 -1.45 34.67
C ALA A 3 12.45 -1.91 35.40
N SER A 4 11.44 -2.28 34.62
CA SER A 4 10.14 -2.77 35.08
C SER A 4 9.57 -3.75 34.04
N ALA A 5 8.44 -4.37 34.32
CA ALA A 5 7.75 -5.20 33.34
C ALA A 5 7.33 -4.42 32.08
N LYS A 6 7.12 -3.10 32.19
CA LYS A 6 6.74 -2.25 31.06
C LYS A 6 7.93 -1.80 30.23
N GLN A 7 8.94 -1.23 30.86
CA GLN A 7 10.06 -0.58 30.16
C GLN A 7 11.39 -0.67 30.92
N VAL A 8 12.46 -0.52 30.14
CA VAL A 8 13.85 -0.36 30.59
C VAL A 8 14.35 1.02 30.18
N SER A 9 14.98 1.75 31.12
CA SER A 9 15.59 3.07 30.84
C SER A 9 17.06 3.09 31.25
N VAL A 10 17.92 3.40 30.28
CA VAL A 10 19.38 3.48 30.42
C VAL A 10 19.83 4.92 30.24
N THR A 11 20.56 5.45 31.22
CA THR A 11 21.08 6.82 31.19
C THR A 11 22.59 6.78 31.08
N ALA A 12 23.14 7.47 30.09
CA ALA A 12 24.56 7.60 29.84
C ALA A 12 24.98 9.08 29.86
N LYS A 13 26.14 9.35 30.46
CA LYS A 13 26.78 10.67 30.42
C LYS A 13 27.93 10.62 29.42
N VAL A 14 27.84 11.44 28.39
CA VAL A 14 28.83 11.54 27.33
C VAL A 14 29.60 12.85 27.51
N THR A 15 30.92 12.78 27.48
CA THR A 15 31.81 13.94 27.57
C THR A 15 32.74 13.94 26.36
N ASN A 16 32.85 15.06 25.65
CA ASN A 16 33.91 15.20 24.65
C ASN A 16 35.24 15.43 25.38
N THR A 17 36.08 14.41 25.44
CA THR A 17 37.41 14.48 26.10
C THR A 17 38.52 14.95 25.15
N GLY A 18 38.19 15.27 23.90
CA GLY A 18 39.10 15.93 22.97
C GLY A 18 39.44 17.36 23.42
N HIS A 19 40.45 17.94 22.79
CA HIS A 19 40.96 19.27 23.14
C HIS A 19 40.83 20.31 22.00
N ARG A 20 40.39 19.88 20.80
CA ARG A 20 40.45 20.71 19.59
C ARG A 20 39.12 20.92 18.88
N TYR A 21 38.31 19.88 18.72
CA TYR A 21 37.12 19.91 17.89
C TYR A 21 35.87 19.59 18.70
N SER A 22 34.75 20.24 18.35
CA SER A 22 33.45 19.77 18.78
C SER A 22 33.07 18.50 18.03
N GLY A 23 32.10 17.77 18.55
CA GLY A 23 31.58 16.57 17.92
C GLY A 23 30.35 16.03 18.62
N LYS A 24 29.70 15.06 17.96
CA LYS A 24 28.57 14.30 18.49
C LYS A 24 28.98 12.84 18.66
N GLU A 25 28.34 12.15 19.60
CA GLU A 25 28.53 10.71 19.82
C GLU A 25 27.16 10.01 19.88
N THR A 26 27.14 8.75 19.43
CA THR A 26 25.95 7.90 19.49
C THR A 26 26.12 6.87 20.61
N VAL A 27 25.25 6.97 21.63
CA VAL A 27 25.10 5.93 22.65
C VAL A 27 24.19 4.84 22.12
N GLN A 28 24.68 3.62 22.09
CA GLN A 28 23.97 2.42 21.66
C GLN A 28 23.75 1.50 22.86
N VAL A 29 22.53 1.01 23.02
CA VAL A 29 22.15 0.05 24.06
C VAL A 29 21.83 -1.28 23.41
N TYR A 30 22.55 -2.31 23.82
CA TYR A 30 22.36 -3.68 23.36
C TYR A 30 21.91 -4.57 24.52
N VAL A 31 21.24 -5.68 24.21
CA VAL A 31 20.87 -6.70 25.20
C VAL A 31 21.33 -8.07 24.74
N SER A 32 22.09 -8.77 25.59
CA SER A 32 22.32 -10.21 25.47
C SER A 32 21.26 -10.95 26.27
N ALA A 33 20.37 -11.63 25.58
CA ALA A 33 19.32 -12.43 26.19
C ALA A 33 19.83 -13.82 26.62
N PRO A 34 19.14 -14.50 27.56
CA PRO A 34 19.53 -15.83 28.01
C PRO A 34 19.36 -16.88 26.92
N GLN A 35 20.27 -17.87 26.91
CA GLN A 35 20.29 -19.00 25.96
C GLN A 35 19.58 -20.24 26.51
N THR A 36 18.52 -20.05 27.30
CA THR A 36 17.79 -21.10 28.05
C THR A 36 16.51 -21.58 27.35
N GLY A 37 16.04 -20.85 26.33
CA GLY A 37 14.84 -21.17 25.56
C GLY A 37 15.10 -21.06 24.06
N ALA A 38 14.45 -20.12 23.37
CA ALA A 38 14.65 -19.92 21.94
C ALA A 38 16.10 -19.50 21.64
N ASP A 39 16.69 -20.03 20.56
CA ASP A 39 18.03 -19.66 20.10
C ASP A 39 18.10 -18.14 19.86
N LYS A 40 19.14 -17.46 20.38
CA LYS A 40 19.21 -16.00 20.30
C LYS A 40 20.60 -15.50 19.93
N ALA A 41 20.63 -14.38 19.20
CA ALA A 41 21.88 -13.70 18.88
C ALA A 41 22.66 -13.34 20.15
N TYR A 42 23.99 -13.21 20.01
CA TYR A 42 24.88 -12.77 21.09
C TYR A 42 24.37 -11.51 21.79
N GLN A 43 23.94 -10.52 20.99
CA GLN A 43 23.28 -9.31 21.47
C GLN A 43 22.41 -8.74 20.36
N GLN A 44 21.38 -7.99 20.74
CA GLN A 44 20.49 -7.25 19.84
C GLN A 44 20.44 -5.77 20.25
N LEU A 45 20.34 -4.86 19.28
CA LEU A 45 20.15 -3.44 19.57
C LEU A 45 18.76 -3.23 20.19
N ALA A 46 18.72 -2.58 21.36
CA ALA A 46 17.48 -2.26 22.07
C ALA A 46 17.12 -0.77 21.96
N GLY A 47 18.08 0.09 21.61
CA GLY A 47 17.82 1.51 21.37
C GLY A 47 19.11 2.32 21.27
N TYR A 48 18.98 3.57 20.85
CA TYR A 48 20.11 4.49 20.72
C TYR A 48 19.71 5.95 20.97
N ALA A 49 20.71 6.78 21.26
CA ALA A 49 20.57 8.23 21.36
C ALA A 49 21.83 8.91 20.84
N LYS A 50 21.68 9.98 20.06
CA LYS A 50 22.80 10.82 19.62
C LYS A 50 22.85 12.10 20.43
N THR A 51 24.05 12.52 20.84
CA THR A 51 24.22 13.80 21.54
C THR A 51 23.99 14.98 20.58
N ASP A 52 23.72 16.15 21.15
CA ASP A 52 23.95 17.42 20.47
C ASP A 52 25.46 17.67 20.31
N ASP A 53 25.83 18.76 19.63
CA ASP A 53 27.25 19.09 19.42
C ASP A 53 27.93 19.46 20.75
N LEU A 54 28.98 18.73 21.11
CA LEU A 54 29.74 18.91 22.35
C LEU A 54 31.10 19.53 22.05
N ALA A 55 31.34 20.75 22.54
CA ALA A 55 32.67 21.35 22.53
C ALA A 55 33.66 20.52 23.39
N PRO A 56 34.99 20.66 23.18
CA PRO A 56 36.00 20.09 24.07
C PRO A 56 35.70 20.33 25.56
N GLY A 57 35.62 19.26 26.34
CA GLY A 57 35.29 19.28 27.78
C GLY A 57 33.81 19.43 28.12
N ALA A 58 32.94 19.70 27.13
CA ALA A 58 31.50 19.73 27.35
C ALA A 58 30.93 18.31 27.49
N LEU A 59 29.81 18.20 28.20
CA LEU A 59 29.12 16.94 28.44
C LEU A 59 27.62 17.04 28.23
N GLN A 60 26.99 15.92 27.92
CA GLN A 60 25.54 15.78 27.87
C GLN A 60 25.13 14.42 28.42
N THR A 61 24.00 14.41 29.13
CA THR A 61 23.36 13.17 29.56
C THR A 61 22.28 12.81 28.56
N VAL A 62 22.27 11.56 28.09
CA VAL A 62 21.22 11.01 27.24
C VAL A 62 20.56 9.83 27.94
N THR A 63 19.26 9.64 27.72
CA THR A 63 18.52 8.48 28.22
C THR A 63 17.85 7.76 27.07
N VAL A 64 18.08 6.45 26.97
CA VAL A 64 17.44 5.53 26.02
C VAL A 64 16.41 4.71 26.79
N THR A 65 15.17 4.66 26.30
CA THR A 65 14.09 3.87 26.90
C THR A 65 13.47 2.96 25.84
N PHE A 66 13.23 1.70 26.18
CA PHE A 66 12.59 0.71 25.31
C PHE A 66 11.65 -0.19 26.12
N ASN A 67 10.65 -0.76 25.45
CA ASN A 67 9.68 -1.65 26.07
C ASN A 67 10.36 -2.95 26.48
N THR A 68 10.10 -3.47 27.68
CA THR A 68 10.73 -4.72 28.12
C THR A 68 10.29 -5.90 27.26
N SER A 69 9.07 -5.86 26.73
CA SER A 69 8.53 -6.84 25.78
C SER A 69 9.29 -6.87 24.45
N SER A 70 10.00 -5.80 24.05
CA SER A 70 10.78 -5.79 22.81
C SER A 70 11.99 -6.73 22.84
N LEU A 71 12.28 -7.35 23.99
CA LEU A 71 13.33 -8.36 24.18
C LEU A 71 12.81 -9.80 24.01
N ALA A 72 11.51 -9.97 23.74
CA ALA A 72 10.88 -11.26 23.52
C ALA A 72 11.31 -11.85 22.18
N SER A 73 11.30 -13.18 22.10
CA SER A 73 11.44 -13.92 20.85
C SER A 73 10.11 -14.56 20.47
N TYR A 74 9.84 -14.63 19.17
CA TYR A 74 8.65 -15.33 18.67
C TYR A 74 8.83 -16.84 18.78
N SER A 75 7.85 -17.50 19.37
CA SER A 75 7.80 -18.94 19.57
C SER A 75 6.73 -19.56 18.69
N GLU A 76 7.11 -20.09 17.52
CA GLU A 76 6.17 -20.74 16.58
C GLU A 76 5.35 -21.87 17.25
N SER A 77 5.94 -22.64 18.18
CA SER A 77 5.21 -23.70 18.89
C SER A 77 4.09 -23.20 19.81
N ARG A 78 4.07 -21.90 20.10
CA ARG A 78 3.11 -21.24 21.00
C ARG A 78 2.33 -20.12 20.29
N ALA A 79 2.67 -19.81 19.04
CA ALA A 79 2.21 -18.63 18.32
C ALA A 79 2.25 -17.36 19.17
N ALA A 80 3.39 -17.07 19.81
CA ALA A 80 3.45 -16.02 20.82
C ALA A 80 4.85 -15.44 21.01
N TRP A 81 4.92 -14.18 21.47
CA TRP A 81 6.15 -13.53 21.91
C TRP A 81 6.48 -13.91 23.35
N VAL A 82 7.68 -14.45 23.57
CA VAL A 82 8.10 -15.00 24.85
C VAL A 82 9.42 -14.38 25.31
N LEU A 83 9.42 -13.87 26.55
CA LEU A 83 10.63 -13.62 27.32
C LEU A 83 11.02 -14.91 28.03
N ASP A 84 12.23 -15.43 27.75
CA ASP A 84 12.75 -16.63 28.39
C ASP A 84 13.27 -16.34 29.82
N ALA A 85 13.20 -17.34 30.70
CA ALA A 85 13.77 -17.21 32.03
C ALA A 85 15.30 -17.12 31.97
N GLY A 86 15.89 -16.15 32.68
CA GLY A 86 17.32 -16.03 32.81
C GLY A 86 17.80 -14.59 32.99
N ASP A 87 19.08 -14.40 32.71
CA ASP A 87 19.78 -13.13 32.84
C ASP A 87 19.87 -12.45 31.46
N TYR A 88 19.28 -11.26 31.37
CA TYR A 88 19.40 -10.36 30.22
C TYR A 88 20.45 -9.31 30.55
N LEU A 89 21.60 -9.37 29.89
CA LEU A 89 22.70 -8.44 30.12
C LEU A 89 22.50 -7.18 29.28
N VAL A 90 22.30 -6.05 29.93
CA VAL A 90 22.20 -4.75 29.26
C VAL A 90 23.59 -4.19 29.07
N ARG A 91 23.95 -3.92 27.82
CA ARG A 91 25.25 -3.46 27.36
C ARG A 91 25.14 -2.05 26.79
N VAL A 92 26.12 -1.20 27.06
CA VAL A 92 26.15 0.19 26.58
C VAL A 92 27.48 0.46 25.91
N GLY A 93 27.45 1.13 24.76
CA GLY A 93 28.63 1.39 23.95
C GLY A 93 28.41 2.43 22.87
N ASN A 94 29.38 2.56 21.97
CA ASN A 94 29.29 3.41 20.76
C ASN A 94 29.43 2.60 19.45
N SER A 95 29.57 1.28 19.54
CA SER A 95 29.44 0.35 18.41
C SER A 95 29.07 -1.03 18.94
N SER A 96 28.54 -1.92 18.09
CA SER A 96 28.25 -3.32 18.44
C SER A 96 29.50 -4.14 18.85
N ARG A 97 30.72 -3.62 18.64
CA ARG A 97 31.97 -4.26 19.08
C ARG A 97 32.63 -3.56 20.27
N ASN A 98 32.16 -2.38 20.64
CA ASN A 98 32.65 -1.62 21.79
C ASN A 98 31.51 -1.34 22.75
N THR A 99 31.09 -2.39 23.46
CA THR A 99 30.01 -2.35 24.45
C THR A 99 30.49 -2.93 25.78
N HIS A 100 29.96 -2.40 26.89
CA HIS A 100 30.27 -2.83 28.25
C HIS A 100 29.00 -3.20 29.00
N VAL A 101 29.05 -4.24 29.84
CA VAL A 101 27.90 -4.68 30.63
C VAL A 101 27.60 -3.64 31.72
N ALA A 102 26.42 -3.04 31.65
CA ALA A 102 25.97 -2.00 32.56
C ALA A 102 25.02 -2.53 33.65
N ALA A 103 24.24 -3.57 33.35
CA ALA A 103 23.32 -4.19 34.30
C ALA A 103 22.92 -5.62 33.87
N ASN A 104 22.34 -6.35 34.81
CA ASN A 104 21.75 -7.67 34.60
C ASN A 104 20.28 -7.62 35.00
N LEU A 105 19.37 -7.80 34.04
CA LEU A 105 17.94 -7.96 34.30
C LEU A 105 17.65 -9.45 34.45
N ASN A 106 17.20 -9.87 35.63
CA ASN A 106 16.88 -11.26 35.89
C ASN A 106 15.38 -11.50 35.82
N LEU A 107 14.97 -12.45 34.99
CA LEU A 107 13.60 -12.94 34.91
C LEU A 107 13.56 -14.40 35.39
N ALA A 108 12.85 -14.66 36.49
CA ALA A 108 12.89 -15.96 37.16
C ALA A 108 12.14 -17.09 36.42
N LYS A 109 11.17 -16.74 35.56
CA LYS A 109 10.31 -17.67 34.81
C LYS A 109 9.97 -17.07 33.45
N PRO A 110 9.77 -17.89 32.40
CA PRO A 110 9.39 -17.35 31.11
C PRO A 110 8.03 -16.66 31.19
N VAL A 111 7.83 -15.63 30.37
CA VAL A 111 6.62 -14.81 30.31
C VAL A 111 6.18 -14.72 28.86
N VAL A 112 4.88 -14.90 28.60
CA VAL A 112 4.26 -14.53 27.32
C VAL A 112 3.91 -13.05 27.38
N THR A 113 4.48 -12.26 26.48
CA THR A 113 4.21 -10.82 26.42
C THR A 113 3.05 -10.51 25.50
N GLU A 114 2.89 -11.29 24.43
CA GLU A 114 1.91 -11.07 23.37
C GLU A 114 1.54 -12.44 22.78
N GLN A 115 0.25 -12.68 22.59
CA GLN A 115 -0.31 -13.87 21.98
C GLN A 115 -0.80 -13.53 20.57
N ASP A 116 -0.28 -14.26 19.59
CA ASP A 116 -0.58 -14.13 18.16
C ASP A 116 -1.18 -15.45 17.64
N HIS A 117 -1.28 -15.55 16.31
CA HIS A 117 -1.45 -16.79 15.57
C HIS A 117 -0.31 -16.99 14.57
N ASN A 118 -0.12 -18.24 14.16
CA ASN A 118 0.91 -18.57 13.19
C ASN A 118 0.38 -18.38 11.76
N GLU A 119 0.61 -17.21 11.18
CA GLU A 119 0.01 -16.82 9.90
C GLU A 119 0.99 -16.94 8.72
N LEU A 120 2.31 -16.97 8.95
CA LEU A 120 3.29 -16.76 7.88
C LEU A 120 4.06 -18.03 7.49
N ASN A 121 3.43 -19.20 7.53
CA ASN A 121 4.15 -20.48 7.59
C ASN A 121 3.85 -21.48 6.46
N ASP A 122 3.16 -21.04 5.40
CA ASP A 122 2.84 -21.83 4.20
C ASP A 122 4.02 -22.63 3.63
N GLN A 123 5.21 -22.05 3.70
CA GLN A 123 6.47 -22.68 3.36
C GLN A 123 7.51 -22.37 4.42
N LYS A 124 8.48 -23.28 4.57
CA LYS A 124 9.59 -23.13 5.51
C LYS A 124 10.91 -23.47 4.83
N PRO A 125 12.02 -22.83 5.24
CA PRO A 125 13.34 -23.20 4.75
C PRO A 125 13.69 -24.64 5.15
N ALA A 126 14.52 -25.30 4.34
CA ALA A 126 14.95 -26.68 4.63
C ALA A 126 15.75 -26.81 5.94
N SER A 127 16.45 -25.73 6.33
CA SER A 127 17.15 -25.61 7.60
C SER A 127 17.35 -24.14 7.95
N GLU A 128 17.56 -23.88 9.25
CA GLU A 128 17.91 -22.57 9.77
C GLU A 128 19.24 -22.63 10.53
N LEU A 129 19.95 -21.50 10.55
CA LEU A 129 21.17 -21.37 11.33
C LEU A 129 20.82 -21.23 12.81
N THR A 130 21.63 -21.84 13.67
CA THR A 130 21.53 -21.70 15.12
C THR A 130 22.80 -21.10 15.68
N SER A 131 22.67 -20.36 16.77
CA SER A 131 23.78 -19.74 17.46
C SER A 131 24.69 -20.79 18.10
N LYS A 132 25.96 -20.43 18.27
CA LYS A 132 26.95 -21.20 19.04
C LYS A 132 27.47 -20.31 20.17
N PRO A 133 26.93 -20.41 21.39
CA PRO A 133 27.33 -19.53 22.49
C PRO A 133 28.83 -19.54 22.81
N ALA A 134 29.54 -20.63 22.49
CA ALA A 134 30.99 -20.71 22.61
C ALA A 134 31.74 -19.75 21.68
N ASP A 135 31.13 -19.36 20.56
CA ASP A 135 31.70 -18.46 19.54
C ASP A 135 31.28 -17.00 19.76
N PHE A 136 30.52 -16.72 20.83
CA PHE A 136 30.08 -15.35 21.14
C PHE A 136 31.27 -14.45 21.45
N TYR A 137 31.16 -13.20 21.00
CA TYR A 137 32.18 -12.18 21.26
C TYR A 137 32.35 -11.95 22.76
N THR A 138 33.59 -11.75 23.18
CA THR A 138 33.97 -11.43 24.57
C THR A 138 35.13 -10.43 24.58
N TYR A 139 35.35 -9.78 25.72
CA TYR A 139 36.44 -8.85 25.94
C TYR A 139 37.01 -9.04 27.35
N VAL A 140 38.24 -8.54 27.56
CA VAL A 140 39.07 -8.82 28.76
C VAL A 140 38.32 -8.64 30.08
N ASP A 141 37.48 -7.61 30.16
CA ASP A 141 36.80 -7.21 31.39
C ASP A 141 35.38 -7.75 31.54
N GLU A 142 34.83 -8.43 30.54
CA GLU A 142 33.42 -8.83 30.48
C GLU A 142 32.99 -9.67 31.67
N LYS A 143 33.78 -10.70 32.03
CA LYS A 143 33.48 -11.56 33.19
C LYS A 143 33.42 -10.78 34.49
N ARG A 144 34.32 -9.80 34.66
CA ARG A 144 34.34 -8.94 35.85
C ARG A 144 33.11 -8.02 35.84
N GLU A 145 32.79 -7.43 34.70
CA GLU A 145 31.62 -6.55 34.56
C GLU A 145 30.31 -7.29 34.83
N ILE A 146 30.13 -8.51 34.30
CA ILE A 146 28.97 -9.35 34.59
C ILE A 146 28.84 -9.64 36.09
N ALA A 147 29.95 -10.02 36.75
CA ALA A 147 29.94 -10.33 38.17
C ALA A 147 29.60 -9.12 39.07
N HIS A 148 29.92 -7.90 38.62
CA HIS A 148 29.65 -6.66 39.37
C HIS A 148 28.42 -5.90 38.85
N ALA A 149 27.78 -6.39 37.78
CA ALA A 149 26.63 -5.74 37.18
C ALA A 149 25.49 -5.64 38.19
N ARG A 150 24.88 -4.45 38.28
CA ARG A 150 23.69 -4.27 39.13
C ARG A 150 22.59 -5.21 38.64
N ARG A 151 22.19 -6.15 39.50
CA ARG A 151 21.08 -7.05 39.24
C ARG A 151 19.74 -6.37 39.54
N ILE A 152 18.80 -6.44 38.59
CA ILE A 152 17.43 -5.95 38.74
C ILE A 152 16.49 -7.13 38.45
N ASN A 153 15.70 -7.54 39.43
CA ASN A 153 14.76 -8.64 39.26
C ASN A 153 13.46 -8.13 38.65
N LEU A 154 13.03 -8.74 37.56
CA LEU A 154 11.74 -8.52 36.92
C LEU A 154 10.75 -9.55 37.49
N ASP A 155 9.64 -9.09 38.10
CA ASP A 155 8.60 -9.99 38.59
C ASP A 155 7.73 -10.48 37.41
N PRO A 156 7.74 -11.79 37.09
CA PRO A 156 6.94 -12.34 35.98
C PRO A 156 5.44 -12.01 36.10
N ARG A 157 4.92 -11.82 37.32
CA ARG A 157 3.49 -11.51 37.57
C ARG A 157 3.11 -10.07 37.24
N SER A 158 4.09 -9.21 37.00
CA SER A 158 3.87 -7.80 36.64
C SER A 158 3.71 -7.60 35.13
N PHE A 159 4.00 -8.62 34.33
CA PHE A 159 3.75 -8.61 32.89
C PHE A 159 2.29 -8.94 32.62
N ARG A 160 1.72 -8.27 31.61
CA ARG A 160 0.42 -8.61 31.06
C ARG A 160 0.67 -9.20 29.68
N THR A 161 -0.02 -10.29 29.38
CA THR A 161 -0.05 -10.84 28.02
C THR A 161 -1.07 -10.04 27.24
N GLU A 162 -0.61 -9.35 26.20
CA GLU A 162 -1.47 -8.75 25.18
C GLU A 162 -1.98 -9.88 24.25
N ASN A 163 -3.19 -9.74 23.73
CA ASN A 163 -3.77 -10.71 22.81
C ASN A 163 -4.06 -9.99 21.51
N ASP A 164 -3.11 -10.09 20.60
CA ASP A 164 -3.10 -9.38 19.32
C ASP A 164 -3.35 -10.35 18.15
N ALA A 165 -3.71 -11.61 18.43
CA ALA A 165 -4.24 -12.54 17.44
C ALA A 165 -5.29 -11.86 16.55
N SER A 166 -5.17 -12.08 15.24
CA SER A 166 -5.88 -11.31 14.22
C SER A 166 -7.40 -11.45 14.32
N ASP A 167 -8.11 -10.33 14.47
CA ASP A 167 -9.57 -10.28 14.27
C ASP A 167 -9.99 -10.56 12.81
N GLY A 168 -9.02 -10.64 11.88
CA GLY A 168 -9.20 -10.95 10.45
C GLY A 168 -9.19 -12.43 10.11
N GLU A 169 -8.99 -13.31 11.09
CA GLU A 169 -8.86 -14.76 10.86
C GLU A 169 -9.91 -15.36 9.93
N GLN A 170 -9.45 -16.30 9.10
CA GLN A 170 -10.30 -17.09 8.21
C GLN A 170 -11.31 -17.93 8.99
N ASP A 171 -12.57 -17.48 9.02
CA ASP A 171 -13.66 -18.05 9.83
C ASP A 171 -14.65 -18.91 9.03
N VAL A 172 -14.48 -19.03 7.71
CA VAL A 172 -15.46 -19.70 6.83
C VAL A 172 -14.85 -20.89 6.11
N THR A 173 -15.32 -22.10 6.42
CA THR A 173 -14.88 -23.32 5.75
C THR A 173 -15.43 -23.44 4.33
N VAL A 174 -14.57 -23.83 3.39
CA VAL A 174 -14.92 -24.12 1.99
C VAL A 174 -14.26 -25.43 1.53
N ASP A 175 -14.85 -26.10 0.54
CA ASP A 175 -14.24 -27.27 -0.10
C ASP A 175 -13.45 -26.88 -1.37
N SER A 176 -12.74 -27.85 -1.94
CA SER A 176 -11.89 -27.66 -3.12
C SER A 176 -12.62 -27.32 -4.41
N THR A 177 -13.96 -27.36 -4.42
CA THR A 177 -14.78 -26.92 -5.55
C THR A 177 -15.17 -25.45 -5.47
N SER A 178 -15.01 -24.82 -4.29
CA SER A 178 -15.21 -23.39 -4.11
C SER A 178 -14.21 -22.58 -4.94
N PRO A 179 -14.64 -21.51 -5.63
CA PRO A 179 -13.72 -20.64 -6.35
C PRO A 179 -12.74 -19.91 -5.42
N TYR A 180 -13.05 -19.83 -4.12
CA TYR A 180 -12.21 -19.19 -3.10
C TYR A 180 -11.15 -20.13 -2.52
N TYR A 181 -11.29 -21.45 -2.72
CA TYR A 181 -10.30 -22.42 -2.22
C TYR A 181 -8.91 -22.18 -2.82
N ALA A 182 -8.87 -21.74 -4.09
CA ALA A 182 -7.61 -21.41 -4.76
C ALA A 182 -6.96 -20.11 -4.24
N LEU A 183 -7.68 -19.30 -3.47
CA LEU A 183 -7.16 -18.06 -2.88
C LEU A 183 -6.53 -18.31 -1.51
N ASP A 184 -7.19 -19.08 -0.65
CA ASP A 184 -6.84 -19.17 0.79
C ASP A 184 -7.02 -20.58 1.39
N GLY A 185 -7.25 -21.60 0.56
CA GLY A 185 -7.39 -22.98 1.02
C GLY A 185 -8.78 -23.34 1.57
N ASP A 186 -8.82 -24.22 2.56
CA ASP A 186 -10.06 -24.80 3.11
C ASP A 186 -10.78 -23.89 4.11
N LYS A 187 -10.18 -22.75 4.47
CA LYS A 187 -10.80 -21.67 5.23
C LYS A 187 -10.55 -20.35 4.54
N ILE A 188 -11.58 -19.52 4.46
CA ILE A 188 -11.50 -18.17 3.91
C ILE A 188 -12.01 -17.17 4.93
N SER A 189 -11.58 -15.92 4.81
CA SER A 189 -12.08 -14.81 5.62
C SER A 189 -13.52 -14.47 5.31
N SER A 190 -14.28 -14.05 6.32
CA SER A 190 -15.54 -13.37 6.09
C SER A 190 -15.34 -11.89 5.77
N THR A 191 -16.30 -11.32 5.06
CA THR A 191 -16.33 -9.89 4.74
C THR A 191 -17.76 -9.35 4.87
N THR A 192 -17.89 -8.05 5.11
CA THR A 192 -19.22 -7.41 5.18
C THR A 192 -19.53 -6.74 3.87
N VAL A 193 -20.72 -7.02 3.33
CA VAL A 193 -21.25 -6.34 2.17
C VAL A 193 -22.38 -5.40 2.60
N TYR A 194 -22.32 -4.16 2.15
CA TYR A 194 -23.32 -3.12 2.45
C TYR A 194 -24.25 -2.95 1.26
N LEU A 195 -25.55 -3.14 1.49
CA LEU A 195 -26.57 -3.13 0.43
C LEU A 195 -27.73 -2.22 0.79
N ASP A 196 -28.20 -1.44 -0.18
CA ASP A 196 -29.52 -0.83 -0.10
C ASP A 196 -30.60 -1.90 -0.27
N ARG A 197 -31.64 -1.88 0.57
CA ARG A 197 -32.78 -2.80 0.45
C ARG A 197 -33.61 -2.52 -0.79
N ASP A 198 -33.57 -1.29 -1.29
CA ASP A 198 -34.40 -0.84 -2.40
C ASP A 198 -33.77 -1.19 -3.76
N GLU A 199 -32.48 -1.54 -3.80
CA GLU A 199 -31.81 -2.01 -5.02
C GLU A 199 -32.22 -3.45 -5.36
N LYS A 200 -32.64 -3.68 -6.61
CA LYS A 200 -33.26 -4.93 -7.09
C LYS A 200 -32.59 -5.52 -8.31
N ASP A 201 -31.62 -4.85 -8.92
CA ASP A 201 -30.92 -5.31 -10.11
C ASP A 201 -29.40 -5.12 -9.99
N TRP A 202 -28.81 -5.73 -8.95
CA TRP A 202 -27.40 -5.48 -8.63
C TRP A 202 -26.44 -6.02 -9.69
N GLU A 203 -26.68 -7.23 -10.20
CA GLU A 203 -25.78 -7.90 -11.13
C GLU A 203 -26.12 -7.64 -12.61
N GLY A 204 -27.08 -6.74 -12.90
CA GLY A 204 -27.61 -6.53 -14.24
C GLY A 204 -28.42 -7.74 -14.75
N THR A 205 -29.04 -8.47 -13.82
CA THR A 205 -29.76 -9.73 -14.05
C THR A 205 -31.27 -9.62 -13.82
N GLY A 206 -31.75 -8.47 -13.34
CA GLY A 206 -33.11 -8.25 -12.87
C GLY A 206 -33.39 -8.88 -11.49
N ALA A 207 -32.34 -9.29 -10.76
CA ALA A 207 -32.45 -9.95 -9.46
C ALA A 207 -31.67 -9.20 -8.35
N PRO A 208 -32.13 -9.29 -7.08
CA PRO A 208 -31.36 -8.79 -5.94
C PRO A 208 -29.99 -9.46 -5.83
N TYR A 209 -29.03 -8.78 -5.21
CA TYR A 209 -27.70 -9.34 -4.95
C TYR A 209 -27.79 -10.66 -4.18
N ALA A 210 -27.08 -11.68 -4.68
CA ALA A 210 -26.87 -12.95 -3.98
C ALA A 210 -25.49 -12.93 -3.32
N PRO A 211 -25.41 -12.88 -1.97
CA PRO A 211 -24.14 -12.89 -1.26
C PRO A 211 -23.32 -14.13 -1.60
N LYS A 212 -22.04 -13.93 -1.88
CA LYS A 212 -21.08 -15.00 -2.15
C LYS A 212 -20.59 -15.60 -0.84
N THR A 213 -19.94 -16.77 -0.93
CA THR A 213 -19.41 -17.47 0.24
C THR A 213 -18.50 -16.57 1.08
N GLY A 214 -18.79 -16.49 2.37
CA GLY A 214 -18.09 -15.62 3.33
C GLY A 214 -18.62 -14.20 3.44
N GLU A 215 -19.62 -13.79 2.66
CA GLU A 215 -20.22 -12.46 2.81
C GLU A 215 -21.34 -12.42 3.86
N LYS A 216 -21.23 -11.46 4.77
CA LYS A 216 -22.27 -11.09 5.73
C LYS A 216 -22.95 -9.80 5.25
N VAL A 217 -24.25 -9.85 5.01
CA VAL A 217 -25.02 -8.69 4.51
C VAL A 217 -25.37 -7.74 5.65
N THR A 218 -25.01 -6.48 5.49
CA THR A 218 -25.52 -5.37 6.29
C THR A 218 -26.34 -4.44 5.40
N HIS A 219 -27.60 -4.24 5.78
CA HIS A 219 -28.47 -3.33 5.04
C HIS A 219 -28.29 -1.88 5.49
N VAL A 220 -28.10 -1.00 4.53
CA VAL A 220 -27.97 0.45 4.73
C VAL A 220 -29.00 1.18 3.87
N LYS A 221 -29.14 2.49 4.09
CA LYS A 221 -29.93 3.37 3.21
C LYS A 221 -28.98 4.29 2.46
N THR A 222 -29.03 4.25 1.15
CA THR A 222 -28.19 5.07 0.27
C THR A 222 -28.92 6.36 -0.13
N SER A 223 -28.15 7.30 -0.66
CA SER A 223 -28.69 8.53 -1.26
C SER A 223 -27.84 8.86 -2.48
N SER A 224 -28.47 8.89 -3.65
CA SER A 224 -27.79 9.16 -4.93
C SER A 224 -27.15 10.55 -5.03
N SER A 225 -27.52 11.46 -4.13
CA SER A 225 -26.92 12.80 -4.02
C SER A 225 -25.79 12.90 -2.99
N SER A 226 -25.45 11.82 -2.27
CA SER A 226 -24.38 11.84 -1.28
C SER A 226 -23.01 11.95 -1.93
N THR A 227 -22.15 12.75 -1.31
CA THR A 227 -20.74 12.93 -1.72
C THR A 227 -19.80 12.51 -0.58
N LEU A 228 -18.53 12.32 -0.90
CA LEU A 228 -17.48 12.12 0.13
C LEU A 228 -17.40 13.33 1.08
N TYR A 229 -17.80 14.53 0.65
CA TYR A 229 -17.92 15.69 1.54
C TYR A 229 -19.01 15.53 2.60
N ASP A 230 -20.10 14.85 2.28
CA ASP A 230 -21.15 14.56 3.25
C ASP A 230 -20.68 13.54 4.29
N VAL A 231 -19.83 12.59 3.89
CA VAL A 231 -19.12 11.68 4.82
C VAL A 231 -18.23 12.50 5.76
N ALA A 232 -17.39 13.38 5.22
CA ALA A 232 -16.49 14.22 6.02
C ALA A 232 -17.24 15.17 6.98
N LYS A 233 -18.49 15.54 6.65
CA LYS A 233 -19.38 16.35 7.50
C LYS A 233 -20.24 15.54 8.46
N GLY A 234 -20.12 14.21 8.47
CA GLY A 234 -20.91 13.32 9.31
C GLY A 234 -22.41 13.27 8.96
N ARG A 235 -22.77 13.62 7.73
CA ARG A 235 -24.17 13.60 7.25
C ARG A 235 -24.59 12.22 6.74
N THR A 236 -23.63 11.41 6.32
CA THR A 236 -23.78 10.01 5.91
C THR A 236 -22.54 9.24 6.36
N SER A 237 -22.65 7.93 6.59
CA SER A 237 -21.50 7.10 6.88
C SER A 237 -20.73 6.75 5.59
N ILE A 238 -19.48 6.31 5.72
CA ILE A 238 -18.69 5.90 4.54
C ILE A 238 -19.27 4.62 3.90
N GLU A 239 -19.82 3.73 4.72
CA GLU A 239 -20.52 2.51 4.28
C GLU A 239 -21.79 2.85 3.49
N GLN A 240 -22.56 3.84 3.93
CA GLN A 240 -23.74 4.34 3.20
C GLN A 240 -23.37 4.98 1.87
N PHE A 241 -22.29 5.77 1.83
CA PHE A 241 -21.80 6.37 0.60
C PHE A 241 -21.32 5.30 -0.39
N VAL A 242 -20.47 4.37 0.06
CA VAL A 242 -19.90 3.30 -0.76
C VAL A 242 -20.96 2.31 -1.26
N ALA A 243 -21.98 1.99 -0.45
CA ALA A 243 -23.10 1.15 -0.87
C ALA A 243 -23.93 1.79 -2.00
N GLY A 244 -23.90 3.12 -2.14
CA GLY A 244 -24.56 3.84 -3.22
C GLY A 244 -23.75 3.95 -4.52
N LEU A 245 -22.50 3.49 -4.51
CA LEU A 245 -21.63 3.52 -5.70
C LEU A 245 -21.91 2.31 -6.60
N THR A 246 -21.88 2.55 -7.91
CA THR A 246 -21.91 1.47 -8.91
C THR A 246 -20.63 0.64 -8.84
N VAL A 247 -20.70 -0.63 -9.28
CA VAL A 247 -19.51 -1.49 -9.37
C VAL A 247 -18.41 -0.88 -10.24
N LYS A 248 -18.77 -0.13 -11.29
CA LYS A 248 -17.79 0.60 -12.11
C LYS A 248 -17.10 1.72 -11.33
N GLN A 249 -17.83 2.49 -10.53
CA GLN A 249 -17.24 3.51 -9.66
C GLN A 249 -16.30 2.89 -8.62
N LEU A 250 -16.71 1.78 -8.00
CA LEU A 250 -15.85 1.03 -7.08
C LEU A 250 -14.58 0.52 -7.77
N ALA A 251 -14.70 -0.06 -8.96
CA ALA A 251 -13.58 -0.55 -9.75
C ALA A 251 -12.60 0.58 -10.13
N ASP A 252 -13.11 1.77 -10.46
CA ASP A 252 -12.26 2.92 -10.75
C ASP A 252 -11.54 3.43 -9.50
N ILE A 253 -12.14 3.33 -8.31
CA ILE A 253 -11.54 3.79 -7.06
C ILE A 253 -10.34 2.92 -6.66
N VAL A 254 -10.43 1.61 -6.87
CA VAL A 254 -9.39 0.64 -6.49
C VAL A 254 -8.33 0.42 -7.57
N GLU A 255 -8.42 1.15 -8.68
CA GLU A 255 -7.45 1.12 -9.78
C GLU A 255 -6.76 2.48 -9.90
N GLY A 256 -5.42 2.45 -9.94
CA GLY A 256 -4.63 3.62 -10.29
C GLY A 256 -4.96 4.16 -11.68
N SER A 257 -4.59 5.41 -11.90
CA SER A 257 -4.83 6.20 -13.10
C SER A 257 -3.50 6.73 -13.65
N GLY A 258 -3.40 6.76 -14.98
CA GLY A 258 -2.29 7.42 -15.66
C GLY A 258 -2.45 8.94 -15.79
N VAL A 259 -3.62 9.47 -15.43
CA VAL A 259 -3.96 10.90 -15.51
C VAL A 259 -4.47 11.43 -14.18
N GLY A 260 -4.06 12.65 -13.83
CA GLY A 260 -4.55 13.33 -12.64
C GLY A 260 -5.97 13.89 -12.81
N GLY A 261 -6.57 14.30 -11.69
CA GLY A 261 -7.87 15.00 -11.63
C GLY A 261 -7.78 16.50 -11.93
N ALA A 262 -8.83 17.25 -11.58
CA ALA A 262 -8.90 18.70 -11.77
C ALA A 262 -8.15 19.49 -10.68
N THR A 263 -7.79 18.88 -9.56
CA THR A 263 -6.94 19.52 -8.54
C THR A 263 -5.49 19.60 -9.01
N PRO A 264 -4.71 20.61 -8.55
CA PRO A 264 -3.29 20.69 -8.82
C PRO A 264 -2.56 19.37 -8.55
N SER A 265 -1.81 18.91 -9.55
CA SER A 265 -1.10 17.64 -9.50
C SER A 265 0.32 17.81 -10.03
N ALA A 266 1.22 16.95 -9.55
CA ALA A 266 2.63 17.07 -9.87
C ALA A 266 2.92 16.40 -11.22
N VAL A 267 3.26 17.21 -12.23
CA VAL A 267 3.60 16.69 -13.57
C VAL A 267 4.85 15.81 -13.48
N GLY A 268 4.77 14.59 -14.00
CA GLY A 268 5.86 13.61 -13.96
C GLY A 268 5.87 12.71 -12.73
N ALA A 269 4.84 12.81 -11.87
CA ALA A 269 4.59 11.83 -10.81
C ALA A 269 4.46 10.40 -11.37
N ALA A 270 4.65 9.40 -10.50
CA ALA A 270 4.65 7.99 -10.88
C ALA A 270 3.25 7.47 -11.27
N GLY A 271 2.21 8.02 -10.63
CA GLY A 271 0.82 7.67 -10.91
C GLY A 271 -0.16 8.54 -10.13
N TYR A 272 -1.44 8.27 -10.31
CA TYR A 272 -2.53 8.97 -9.64
C TYR A 272 -3.60 7.98 -9.22
N THR A 273 -4.41 8.27 -8.21
CA THR A 273 -5.72 7.61 -8.11
C THR A 273 -6.72 8.23 -9.08
N THR A 274 -7.85 7.57 -9.33
CA THR A 274 -8.86 8.06 -10.27
C THR A 274 -9.31 9.49 -9.97
N GLY A 275 -9.36 10.32 -11.01
CA GLY A 275 -10.01 11.63 -11.02
C GLY A 275 -11.39 11.61 -11.70
N ALA A 276 -11.90 10.43 -12.08
CA ALA A 276 -13.13 10.32 -12.86
C ALA A 276 -14.41 10.65 -12.07
N HIS A 277 -14.34 10.63 -10.73
CA HIS A 277 -15.49 10.74 -9.83
C HIS A 277 -15.40 11.96 -8.90
N GLU A 278 -14.78 13.03 -9.39
CA GLU A 278 -14.67 14.30 -8.65
C GLU A 278 -16.04 14.96 -8.39
N ASP A 279 -17.05 14.66 -9.21
CA ASP A 279 -18.45 15.07 -8.99
C ASP A 279 -19.05 14.48 -7.70
N LEU A 280 -18.52 13.33 -7.25
CA LEU A 280 -18.85 12.71 -5.97
C LEU A 280 -17.96 13.20 -4.82
N GLY A 281 -17.09 14.19 -5.07
CA GLY A 281 -16.11 14.70 -4.12
C GLY A 281 -14.91 13.77 -3.90
N ILE A 282 -14.68 12.78 -4.76
CA ILE A 282 -13.54 11.85 -4.68
C ILE A 282 -12.35 12.50 -5.40
N PRO A 283 -11.28 12.88 -4.69
CA PRO A 283 -10.13 13.53 -5.31
C PRO A 283 -9.19 12.50 -5.94
N SER A 284 -8.49 12.93 -6.98
CA SER A 284 -7.29 12.24 -7.43
C SER A 284 -6.14 12.52 -6.46
N MET A 285 -5.50 11.47 -5.95
CA MET A 285 -4.28 11.55 -5.16
C MET A 285 -3.08 11.39 -6.08
N THR A 286 -2.12 12.32 -6.00
CA THR A 286 -0.87 12.25 -6.77
C THR A 286 0.14 11.36 -6.03
N LEU A 287 0.73 10.38 -6.73
CA LEU A 287 1.69 9.41 -6.20
C LEU A 287 3.08 9.65 -6.81
N SER A 288 4.07 10.04 -6.00
CA SER A 288 5.40 10.38 -6.52
C SER A 288 6.52 9.57 -5.87
N ASP A 289 7.41 9.02 -6.70
CA ASP A 289 8.75 8.60 -6.26
C ASP A 289 9.57 9.82 -5.83
N GLY A 290 10.71 9.68 -5.16
CA GLY A 290 11.24 8.47 -4.53
C GLY A 290 12.02 8.80 -3.26
N PRO A 291 12.62 7.81 -2.57
CA PRO A 291 13.21 7.99 -1.24
C PRO A 291 14.31 9.07 -1.11
N ALA A 292 14.94 9.47 -2.22
CA ALA A 292 15.95 10.54 -2.26
C ALA A 292 15.38 11.91 -2.73
N GLY A 293 14.06 12.09 -2.71
CA GLY A 293 13.36 13.32 -3.10
C GLY A 293 12.32 13.11 -4.19
N LEU A 294 11.47 14.12 -4.41
CA LEU A 294 10.37 14.03 -5.37
C LEU A 294 10.90 13.95 -6.81
N ARG A 295 10.53 12.87 -7.51
CA ARG A 295 10.82 12.62 -8.92
C ARG A 295 9.68 13.16 -9.77
N LEU A 296 9.89 14.34 -10.33
CA LEU A 296 8.92 15.07 -11.16
C LEU A 296 9.53 15.51 -12.49
N THR A 297 8.69 15.89 -13.46
CA THR A 297 9.15 16.43 -14.75
C THR A 297 9.72 17.83 -14.57
N GLN A 298 11.04 17.97 -14.69
CA GLN A 298 11.74 19.24 -14.44
C GLN A 298 11.20 20.42 -15.26
N GLN A 299 10.99 20.25 -16.57
CA GLN A 299 10.50 21.29 -17.47
C GLN A 299 9.12 20.90 -17.99
N ILE A 300 8.09 21.64 -17.57
CA ILE A 300 6.72 21.43 -18.02
C ILE A 300 6.51 22.19 -19.33
N ALA A 301 5.82 21.55 -20.28
CA ALA A 301 5.53 22.08 -21.61
C ALA A 301 4.45 23.18 -21.60
N THR A 302 4.66 24.26 -20.85
CA THR A 302 3.85 25.50 -20.87
C THR A 302 4.50 26.57 -21.75
N THR A 303 3.80 27.67 -22.06
CA THR A 303 4.36 28.81 -22.79
C THR A 303 4.18 30.10 -21.99
N PRO A 304 5.26 30.67 -21.40
CA PRO A 304 6.63 30.16 -21.36
C PRO A 304 6.74 28.86 -20.53
N PRO A 305 7.82 28.05 -20.71
CA PRO A 305 8.03 26.84 -19.92
C PRO A 305 8.08 27.16 -18.43
N THR A 306 7.45 26.31 -17.63
CA THR A 306 7.50 26.34 -16.17
C THR A 306 8.43 25.24 -15.71
N TYR A 307 9.18 25.50 -14.64
CA TYR A 307 10.17 24.59 -14.10
C TYR A 307 9.84 24.23 -12.66
N GLN A 308 10.12 22.98 -12.30
CA GLN A 308 10.00 22.46 -10.95
C GLN A 308 11.32 21.73 -10.61
N TYR A 309 11.91 22.10 -9.47
CA TYR A 309 13.21 21.62 -9.03
C TYR A 309 13.07 20.98 -7.65
N GLY A 310 12.95 19.65 -7.64
CA GLY A 310 12.93 18.89 -6.40
C GLY A 310 14.28 18.88 -5.69
N THR A 311 14.25 18.85 -4.37
CA THR A 311 15.44 18.71 -3.53
C THR A 311 15.96 17.26 -3.61
N ALA A 312 17.20 17.08 -4.03
CA ALA A 312 17.88 15.78 -3.96
C ALA A 312 18.40 15.53 -2.54
N TRP A 313 17.67 14.73 -1.78
CA TRP A 313 18.02 14.35 -0.41
C TRP A 313 19.05 13.21 -0.38
N PRO A 314 19.82 13.07 0.70
CA PRO A 314 20.68 11.91 0.87
C PRO A 314 19.88 10.60 0.82
N ILE A 315 20.51 9.55 0.27
CA ILE A 315 19.93 8.21 0.19
C ILE A 315 19.60 7.64 1.58
N GLY A 316 18.66 6.69 1.64
CA GLY A 316 18.20 6.06 2.88
C GLY A 316 19.33 5.55 3.77
N THR A 317 20.32 4.85 3.19
CA THR A 317 21.47 4.34 3.96
C THR A 317 22.23 5.45 4.67
N LEU A 318 22.43 6.61 4.02
CA LEU A 318 23.15 7.74 4.61
C LEU A 318 22.34 8.39 5.74
N LEU A 319 21.02 8.48 5.58
CA LEU A 319 20.12 8.96 6.63
C LEU A 319 20.16 8.05 7.86
N ALA A 320 20.11 6.73 7.69
CA ALA A 320 20.22 5.78 8.80
C ALA A 320 21.60 5.85 9.49
N GLN A 321 22.68 6.04 8.73
CA GLN A 321 24.03 6.23 9.26
C GLN A 321 24.19 7.50 10.12
N THR A 322 23.21 8.41 10.10
CA THR A 322 23.21 9.54 11.04
C THR A 322 22.90 9.09 12.47
N TRP A 323 22.14 8.01 12.69
CA TRP A 323 21.60 7.65 14.01
C TRP A 323 20.87 8.82 14.71
N ASP A 324 20.34 9.77 13.94
CA ASP A 324 19.78 11.04 14.45
C ASP A 324 18.33 11.18 13.96
N ARG A 325 17.40 10.63 14.76
CA ARG A 325 15.96 10.67 14.45
C ARG A 325 15.43 12.09 14.32
N ASP A 326 15.88 13.02 15.16
CA ASP A 326 15.48 14.43 15.10
C ASP A 326 15.90 15.08 13.78
N LEU A 327 17.03 14.66 13.19
CA LEU A 327 17.47 15.12 11.89
C LEU A 327 16.61 14.53 10.77
N VAL A 328 16.32 13.22 10.83
CA VAL A 328 15.50 12.53 9.83
C VAL A 328 14.07 13.07 9.82
N ASP A 329 13.48 13.34 10.98
CA ASP A 329 12.18 14.01 11.11
C ASP A 329 12.15 15.38 10.44
N LYS A 330 13.21 16.19 10.59
CA LYS A 330 13.33 17.49 9.90
C LYS A 330 13.43 17.34 8.38
N VAL A 331 14.14 16.32 7.91
CA VAL A 331 14.20 15.98 6.47
C VAL A 331 12.79 15.61 5.98
N GLY A 332 12.08 14.72 6.67
CA GLY A 332 10.70 14.37 6.34
C GLY A 332 9.76 15.57 6.35
N THR A 333 9.89 16.45 7.35
CA THR A 333 9.13 17.71 7.43
C THR A 333 9.36 18.59 6.21
N ALA A 334 10.60 18.70 5.72
CA ALA A 334 10.92 19.47 4.53
C ALA A 334 10.34 18.84 3.26
N VAL A 335 10.41 17.50 3.13
CA VAL A 335 9.77 16.76 2.03
C VAL A 335 8.27 16.99 2.02
N GLY A 336 7.58 16.91 3.16
CA GLY A 336 6.13 17.14 3.22
C GLY A 336 5.71 18.57 2.84
N LYS A 337 6.56 19.58 3.08
CA LYS A 337 6.34 20.95 2.57
C LYS A 337 6.46 21.00 1.05
N GLU A 338 7.46 20.34 0.50
CA GLU A 338 7.70 20.26 -0.94
C GLU A 338 6.57 19.48 -1.66
N MET A 339 6.03 18.43 -1.02
CA MET A 339 4.86 17.72 -1.51
C MET A 339 3.64 18.65 -1.65
N ASN A 340 3.37 19.48 -0.64
CA ASN A 340 2.28 20.45 -0.68
C ASN A 340 2.47 21.52 -1.77
N GLU A 341 3.70 21.96 -2.01
CA GLU A 341 4.03 22.92 -3.08
C GLU A 341 3.72 22.34 -4.47
N TYR A 342 4.06 21.06 -4.71
CA TYR A 342 3.89 20.41 -6.01
C TYR A 342 2.54 19.70 -6.20
N GLY A 343 1.70 19.58 -5.17
CA GLY A 343 0.45 18.84 -5.24
C GLY A 343 0.64 17.32 -5.23
N VAL A 344 1.66 16.82 -4.52
CA VAL A 344 1.87 15.39 -4.24
C VAL A 344 1.07 15.00 -2.99
N SER A 345 0.28 13.93 -3.07
CA SER A 345 -0.51 13.44 -1.92
C SER A 345 0.22 12.34 -1.15
N LEU A 346 0.78 11.36 -1.86
CA LEU A 346 1.52 10.25 -1.28
C LEU A 346 2.94 10.17 -1.87
N TRP A 347 3.93 10.19 -0.99
CA TRP A 347 5.33 9.98 -1.34
C TRP A 347 5.65 8.49 -1.26
N LEU A 348 6.16 7.92 -2.35
CA LEU A 348 6.48 6.48 -2.47
C LEU A 348 7.80 6.15 -1.78
N ALA A 349 7.85 6.40 -0.48
CA ALA A 349 8.99 6.28 0.40
C ALA A 349 8.48 6.30 1.86
N PRO A 350 9.29 5.88 2.83
CA PRO A 350 10.63 5.31 2.66
C PRO A 350 10.66 3.87 2.15
N GLY A 351 11.73 3.53 1.43
CA GLY A 351 12.14 2.15 1.24
C GLY A 351 12.81 1.63 2.51
N MET A 352 12.43 0.45 3.00
CA MET A 352 12.88 -0.02 4.31
C MET A 352 13.02 -1.55 4.43
N ASN A 353 13.22 -2.25 3.31
CA ASN A 353 13.59 -3.67 3.35
C ASN A 353 14.94 -3.86 4.05
N ILE A 354 15.12 -5.00 4.73
CA ILE A 354 16.35 -5.31 5.45
C ILE A 354 17.51 -5.49 4.46
N HIS A 355 18.69 -4.97 4.79
CA HIS A 355 19.94 -5.25 4.09
C HIS A 355 20.40 -6.68 4.37
N ARG A 356 19.69 -7.67 3.82
CA ARG A 356 19.97 -9.09 4.03
C ARG A 356 21.31 -9.51 3.42
N ASP A 357 21.61 -8.98 2.24
CA ASP A 357 22.85 -9.24 1.51
C ASP A 357 23.40 -7.91 0.96
N PRO A 358 24.72 -7.63 1.09
CA PRO A 358 25.32 -6.38 0.61
C PRO A 358 25.23 -6.20 -0.90
N LEU A 359 25.02 -7.27 -1.68
CA LEU A 359 24.94 -7.24 -3.14
C LEU A 359 23.56 -6.83 -3.68
N ASN A 360 22.56 -6.66 -2.82
CA ASN A 360 21.25 -6.22 -3.26
C ASN A 360 21.31 -4.80 -3.83
N GLY A 361 20.88 -4.64 -5.09
CA GLY A 361 21.01 -3.41 -5.86
C GLY A 361 20.24 -2.21 -5.31
N ARG A 362 19.24 -2.43 -4.45
CA ARG A 362 18.43 -1.36 -3.82
C ARG A 362 18.78 -1.06 -2.37
N ASN A 363 19.86 -1.63 -1.82
CA ASN A 363 20.29 -1.29 -0.45
C ASN A 363 20.48 0.22 -0.25
N PHE A 364 20.91 0.96 -1.28
CA PHE A 364 21.14 2.40 -1.16
C PHE A 364 19.92 3.19 -0.66
N GLU A 365 18.69 2.81 -1.06
CA GLU A 365 17.45 3.49 -0.66
C GLU A 365 16.82 2.90 0.60
N TYR A 366 17.33 1.79 1.10
CA TYR A 366 16.94 1.17 2.37
C TYR A 366 17.85 1.64 3.51
N TYR A 367 17.57 1.21 4.74
CA TYR A 367 18.19 1.76 5.94
C TYR A 367 19.31 0.92 6.53
N SER A 368 19.03 -0.32 6.93
CA SER A 368 19.95 -1.13 7.74
C SER A 368 19.68 -2.63 7.62
N GLU A 369 20.67 -3.41 8.05
CA GLU A 369 20.52 -4.84 8.37
C GLU A 369 19.74 -5.06 9.69
N ASP A 370 19.70 -4.03 10.55
CA ASP A 370 19.02 -4.08 11.84
C ASP A 370 17.57 -3.53 11.74
N PRO A 371 16.56 -4.30 12.16
CA PRO A 371 15.16 -3.88 12.03
C PRO A 371 14.79 -2.70 12.92
N LEU A 372 15.45 -2.49 14.07
CA LEU A 372 15.16 -1.36 14.95
C LEU A 372 15.65 -0.05 14.33
N ILE A 373 16.84 -0.05 13.72
CA ILE A 373 17.33 1.12 12.98
C ILE A 373 16.40 1.44 11.81
N SER A 374 16.05 0.44 11.00
CA SER A 374 15.15 0.60 9.85
C SER A 374 13.78 1.12 10.28
N GLY A 375 13.17 0.51 11.29
CA GLY A 375 11.86 0.90 11.82
C GLY A 375 11.83 2.31 12.42
N LEU A 376 12.78 2.64 13.29
CA LEU A 376 12.83 3.97 13.93
C LEU A 376 13.16 5.10 12.93
N THR A 377 13.94 4.81 11.88
CA THR A 377 14.24 5.78 10.81
C THR A 377 13.02 5.99 9.91
N ALA A 378 12.32 4.91 9.57
CA ALA A 378 11.06 4.97 8.82
C ALA A 378 9.98 5.72 9.60
N ALA A 379 9.85 5.45 10.91
CA ALA A 379 8.92 6.16 11.80
C ALA A 379 9.22 7.67 11.84
N ALA A 380 10.48 8.08 12.05
CA ALA A 380 10.85 9.49 12.05
C ALA A 380 10.59 10.18 10.70
N THR A 381 10.85 9.47 9.58
CA THR A 381 10.53 9.98 8.23
C THR A 381 9.01 10.18 8.07
N THR A 382 8.23 9.20 8.53
CA THR A 382 6.76 9.19 8.49
C THR A 382 6.19 10.34 9.33
N GLU A 383 6.63 10.49 10.57
CA GLU A 383 6.24 11.57 11.49
C GLU A 383 6.52 12.94 10.87
N GLY A 384 7.73 13.15 10.35
CA GLY A 384 8.13 14.40 9.73
C GLY A 384 7.25 14.75 8.52
N VAL A 385 7.08 13.83 7.57
CA VAL A 385 6.25 14.07 6.37
C VAL A 385 4.80 14.36 6.77
N GLN A 386 4.21 13.49 7.59
CA GLN A 386 2.79 13.54 7.93
C GLN A 386 2.42 14.63 8.94
N SER A 387 3.41 15.29 9.56
CA SER A 387 3.21 16.53 10.32
C SER A 387 2.72 17.68 9.43
N ASN A 388 2.94 17.58 8.12
CA ASN A 388 2.39 18.51 7.15
C ASN A 388 0.95 18.11 6.81
N PRO A 389 -0.02 19.05 6.84
CA PRO A 389 -1.39 18.73 6.52
C PRO A 389 -1.56 18.14 5.12
N GLY A 390 -2.38 17.09 5.01
CA GLY A 390 -2.86 16.61 3.72
C GLY A 390 -1.90 15.77 2.89
N VAL A 391 -0.75 15.37 3.43
CA VAL A 391 0.26 14.56 2.73
C VAL A 391 0.73 13.40 3.59
N GLY A 392 1.19 12.33 2.96
CA GLY A 392 1.76 11.20 3.68
C GLY A 392 2.69 10.31 2.90
N VAL A 393 3.16 9.28 3.59
CA VAL A 393 4.14 8.33 3.07
C VAL A 393 3.47 7.02 2.62
N THR A 394 4.16 6.32 1.74
CA THR A 394 3.91 4.92 1.40
C THR A 394 5.15 4.11 1.74
N ILE A 395 5.17 3.45 2.91
CA ILE A 395 6.31 2.62 3.31
C ILE A 395 6.42 1.37 2.42
N LYS A 396 7.63 1.00 1.99
CA LYS A 396 7.82 -0.05 0.97
C LYS A 396 9.13 -0.85 1.12
N HIS A 397 9.24 -2.05 0.57
CA HIS A 397 8.22 -2.87 -0.11
C HIS A 397 7.83 -4.02 0.82
N PHE A 398 6.56 -4.12 1.15
CA PHE A 398 6.03 -5.04 2.14
C PHE A 398 5.73 -6.41 1.50
N ALA A 399 6.53 -7.46 1.67
CA ALA A 399 7.74 -7.57 2.48
C ALA A 399 8.82 -8.45 1.80
N ALA A 400 9.98 -8.60 2.46
CA ALA A 400 11.08 -9.48 2.08
C ALA A 400 11.59 -9.29 0.61
N ASN A 401 11.56 -8.06 0.11
CA ASN A 401 12.08 -7.71 -1.21
C ASN A 401 13.57 -7.32 -1.14
N ASN A 402 14.40 -8.25 -0.65
CA ASN A 402 15.81 -8.01 -0.37
C ASN A 402 16.73 -8.45 -1.52
N GLN A 403 16.19 -8.76 -2.71
CA GLN A 403 16.93 -9.21 -3.88
C GLN A 403 16.28 -8.71 -5.18
N GLU A 404 16.98 -7.86 -5.93
CA GLU A 404 16.50 -7.34 -7.21
C GLU A 404 16.42 -8.39 -8.32
N THR A 405 17.36 -9.34 -8.34
CA THR A 405 17.38 -10.41 -9.35
C THR A 405 16.08 -11.22 -9.29
N ALA A 406 15.33 -11.21 -10.40
CA ALA A 406 14.06 -11.90 -10.57
C ALA A 406 12.96 -11.51 -9.56
N ARG A 407 12.98 -10.27 -9.05
CA ARG A 407 12.03 -9.79 -8.01
C ARG A 407 10.53 -9.98 -8.32
N ASN A 408 10.14 -10.11 -9.59
CA ASN A 408 8.74 -10.35 -10.00
C ASN A 408 8.31 -11.83 -9.95
N SER A 409 9.23 -12.74 -9.63
CA SER A 409 8.97 -14.18 -9.60
C SER A 409 9.72 -14.92 -8.49
N SER A 410 10.65 -14.26 -7.80
CA SER A 410 11.38 -14.84 -6.68
C SER A 410 10.43 -15.17 -5.52
N ASN A 411 10.83 -16.15 -4.72
CA ASN A 411 10.10 -16.56 -3.53
C ASN A 411 11.02 -16.49 -2.32
N ALA A 412 10.73 -15.59 -1.39
CA ALA A 412 11.40 -15.53 -0.10
C ALA A 412 10.83 -16.63 0.80
N VAL A 413 11.56 -17.73 0.94
CA VAL A 413 11.20 -18.84 1.83
C VAL A 413 11.88 -18.62 3.19
N VAL A 414 11.11 -18.19 4.18
CA VAL A 414 11.61 -17.68 5.47
C VAL A 414 10.75 -18.25 6.60
N GLY A 415 11.38 -18.71 7.69
CA GLY A 415 10.66 -19.14 8.89
C GLY A 415 9.89 -17.98 9.52
N GLU A 416 8.75 -18.28 10.14
CA GLU A 416 7.85 -17.26 10.68
C GLU A 416 8.53 -16.41 11.76
N ARG A 417 9.35 -17.04 12.61
CA ARG A 417 10.15 -16.31 13.58
C ARG A 417 11.06 -15.26 12.93
N ALA A 418 11.75 -15.61 11.85
CA ALA A 418 12.64 -14.68 11.15
C ALA A 418 11.86 -13.59 10.40
N LEU A 419 10.69 -13.91 9.85
CA LEU A 419 9.79 -12.89 9.29
C LEU A 419 9.39 -11.87 10.37
N ARG A 420 8.84 -12.33 11.50
CA ARG A 420 8.37 -11.48 12.60
C ARG A 420 9.49 -10.69 13.29
N GLU A 421 10.64 -11.31 13.56
CA GLU A 421 11.74 -10.67 14.28
C GLU A 421 12.62 -9.76 13.41
N ILE A 422 12.71 -10.01 12.10
CA ILE A 422 13.66 -9.31 11.19
C ILE A 422 12.94 -8.60 10.04
N GLU A 423 12.34 -9.35 9.10
CA GLU A 423 11.86 -8.77 7.84
C GLU A 423 10.66 -7.83 8.02
N LEU A 424 9.81 -8.13 9.01
CA LEU A 424 8.56 -7.41 9.30
C LEU A 424 8.69 -6.41 10.44
N LYS A 425 9.62 -6.63 11.38
CA LYS A 425 9.74 -5.82 12.60
C LYS A 425 9.93 -4.33 12.32
N GLY A 426 10.65 -3.97 11.25
CA GLY A 426 10.78 -2.56 10.84
C GLY A 426 9.44 -1.94 10.46
N PHE A 427 8.62 -2.66 9.67
CA PHE A 427 7.28 -2.21 9.26
C PHE A 427 6.34 -2.12 10.46
N GLU A 428 6.36 -3.11 11.35
CA GLU A 428 5.59 -3.10 12.60
C GLU A 428 5.90 -1.84 13.42
N ILE A 429 7.19 -1.52 13.62
CA ILE A 429 7.61 -0.30 14.32
C ILE A 429 7.03 0.94 13.64
N ALA A 430 7.15 1.06 12.31
CA ALA A 430 6.63 2.22 11.59
C ALA A 430 5.10 2.36 11.72
N VAL A 431 4.37 1.24 11.67
CA VAL A 431 2.90 1.21 11.83
C VAL A 431 2.49 1.58 13.26
N LYS A 432 3.03 0.90 14.27
CA LYS A 432 2.68 1.12 15.69
C LYS A 432 3.14 2.50 16.18
N ALA A 433 4.27 3.02 15.68
CA ALA A 433 4.85 4.29 16.11
C ALA A 433 4.30 5.52 15.37
N ALA A 434 3.96 5.41 14.09
CA ALA A 434 3.72 6.59 13.25
C ALA A 434 2.49 6.52 12.33
N GLN A 435 1.86 5.34 12.17
CA GLN A 435 0.71 5.11 11.27
C GLN A 435 0.90 5.76 9.88
N PRO A 436 1.68 5.15 8.99
CA PRO A 436 1.81 5.68 7.63
C PRO A 436 0.45 5.71 6.93
N MET A 437 0.21 6.70 6.07
CA MET A 437 -1.01 6.79 5.27
C MET A 437 -1.17 5.60 4.33
N SER A 438 -0.05 5.01 3.89
CA SER A 438 -0.05 3.93 2.93
C SER A 438 1.10 2.94 3.13
N VAL A 439 0.91 1.72 2.63
CA VAL A 439 1.91 0.64 2.53
C VAL A 439 1.90 0.14 1.09
N MET A 440 3.08 -0.13 0.51
CA MET A 440 3.19 -0.75 -0.81
C MET A 440 3.66 -2.20 -0.68
N SER A 441 2.87 -3.15 -1.20
CA SER A 441 3.27 -4.56 -1.24
C SER A 441 4.43 -4.79 -2.21
N SER A 442 5.27 -5.78 -1.95
CA SER A 442 6.38 -6.13 -2.85
C SER A 442 5.94 -6.90 -4.10
N TYR A 443 6.86 -7.04 -5.05
CA TYR A 443 6.69 -7.85 -6.26
C TYR A 443 6.82 -9.36 -6.02
N ASN A 444 7.63 -9.76 -5.05
CA ASN A 444 8.03 -11.15 -4.86
C ASN A 444 6.94 -11.95 -4.15
N LYS A 445 7.14 -13.27 -4.14
CA LYS A 445 6.42 -14.16 -3.24
C LYS A 445 7.08 -14.17 -1.86
N VAL A 446 6.27 -14.31 -0.83
CA VAL A 446 6.68 -14.65 0.53
C VAL A 446 6.03 -15.98 0.85
N ASN A 447 6.86 -16.99 1.14
CA ASN A 447 6.43 -18.36 1.43
C ASN A 447 5.45 -18.97 0.41
N GLY A 448 5.60 -18.65 -0.88
CA GLY A 448 4.85 -19.26 -1.98
C GLY A 448 3.75 -18.35 -2.57
N THR A 449 3.30 -17.35 -1.81
CA THR A 449 2.20 -16.46 -2.20
C THR A 449 2.73 -15.06 -2.51
N TYR A 450 2.27 -14.47 -3.61
CA TYR A 450 2.68 -13.10 -4.00
C TYR A 450 2.24 -12.10 -2.93
N ALA A 451 3.12 -11.16 -2.56
CA ALA A 451 2.84 -10.24 -1.45
C ALA A 451 1.57 -9.39 -1.66
N SER A 452 1.23 -9.06 -2.90
CA SER A 452 -0.02 -8.32 -3.22
C SER A 452 -1.30 -9.12 -3.01
N GLY A 453 -1.20 -10.44 -2.94
CA GLY A 453 -2.32 -11.36 -2.77
C GLY A 453 -2.07 -12.35 -1.64
N ASN A 454 -1.40 -11.90 -0.57
CA ASN A 454 -1.11 -12.67 0.63
C ASN A 454 -1.98 -12.13 1.77
N TYR A 455 -3.02 -12.88 2.16
CA TYR A 455 -4.01 -12.47 3.16
C TYR A 455 -3.37 -12.32 4.55
N ASP A 456 -2.60 -13.32 4.96
CA ASP A 456 -1.88 -13.37 6.24
C ASP A 456 -0.99 -12.15 6.43
N LEU A 457 -0.27 -11.74 5.38
CA LEU A 457 0.62 -10.59 5.42
C LEU A 457 -0.16 -9.26 5.49
N LEU A 458 -1.14 -9.07 4.61
CA LEU A 458 -1.77 -7.76 4.37
C LEU A 458 -3.00 -7.48 5.25
N THR A 459 -3.64 -8.53 5.73
CA THR A 459 -4.82 -8.45 6.59
C THR A 459 -4.50 -8.93 7.99
N ASP A 460 -4.04 -10.17 8.19
CA ASP A 460 -3.87 -10.66 9.56
C ASP A 460 -2.77 -9.93 10.32
N VAL A 461 -1.55 -9.96 9.80
CA VAL A 461 -0.41 -9.33 10.48
C VAL A 461 -0.51 -7.80 10.42
N LEU A 462 -0.61 -7.23 9.21
CA LEU A 462 -0.57 -5.78 9.06
C LEU A 462 -1.74 -5.06 9.75
N ARG A 463 -2.96 -5.63 9.71
CA ARG A 463 -4.17 -4.95 10.21
C ARG A 463 -4.75 -5.58 11.45
N GLY A 464 -4.81 -6.91 11.52
CA GLY A 464 -5.30 -7.65 12.67
C GLY A 464 -4.38 -7.44 13.87
N GLU A 465 -3.11 -7.78 13.73
CA GLU A 465 -2.13 -7.69 14.82
C GLU A 465 -1.63 -6.26 15.04
N TRP A 466 -1.21 -5.55 13.97
CA TRP A 466 -0.56 -4.25 14.15
C TRP A 466 -1.51 -3.05 14.09
N GLY A 467 -2.77 -3.27 13.70
CA GLY A 467 -3.79 -2.22 13.69
C GLY A 467 -3.59 -1.13 12.63
N PHE A 468 -2.91 -1.41 11.50
CA PHE A 468 -2.75 -0.45 10.40
C PHE A 468 -4.09 0.10 9.88
N LYS A 469 -4.19 1.42 9.73
CA LYS A 469 -5.43 2.12 9.34
C LYS A 469 -5.45 2.69 7.91
N GLY A 470 -4.33 2.66 7.21
CA GLY A 470 -4.19 3.27 5.89
C GLY A 470 -4.59 2.36 4.72
N THR A 471 -4.18 2.80 3.53
CA THR A 471 -4.34 2.08 2.26
C THR A 471 -3.15 1.16 2.01
N VAL A 472 -3.38 -0.04 1.48
CA VAL A 472 -2.34 -0.85 0.85
C VAL A 472 -2.46 -0.70 -0.66
N MET A 473 -1.33 -0.45 -1.32
CA MET A 473 -1.23 -0.46 -2.78
C MET A 473 -0.26 -1.55 -3.25
N THR A 474 -0.39 -1.99 -4.50
CA THR A 474 0.65 -2.81 -5.13
C THR A 474 1.87 -1.99 -5.49
N ASP A 475 3.05 -2.61 -5.60
CA ASP A 475 4.11 -2.04 -6.44
C ASP A 475 3.62 -1.93 -7.89
N TRP A 476 4.29 -1.12 -8.72
CA TRP A 476 3.88 -0.84 -10.09
C TRP A 476 3.91 -2.11 -10.96
N GLY A 477 2.75 -2.69 -11.25
CA GLY A 477 2.57 -3.95 -11.97
C GLY A 477 2.72 -5.19 -11.10
N GLY A 478 2.66 -5.03 -9.77
CA GLY A 478 2.79 -6.10 -8.78
C GLY A 478 1.47 -6.82 -8.45
N ALA A 479 0.36 -6.47 -9.08
CA ALA A 479 -0.92 -7.16 -8.90
C ALA A 479 -0.93 -8.54 -9.58
N HIS A 480 -1.42 -9.56 -8.89
CA HIS A 480 -1.52 -10.93 -9.39
C HIS A 480 -2.97 -11.42 -9.43
N GLY A 481 -3.80 -10.69 -10.18
CA GLY A 481 -5.23 -10.93 -10.34
C GLY A 481 -6.06 -10.09 -9.35
N ALA A 482 -7.07 -9.38 -9.87
CA ALA A 482 -7.81 -8.41 -9.09
C ALA A 482 -8.56 -9.04 -7.91
N THR A 483 -9.21 -10.20 -8.11
CA THR A 483 -9.93 -10.91 -7.05
C THR A 483 -9.02 -11.26 -5.88
N ASN A 484 -7.85 -11.86 -6.15
CA ASN A 484 -6.92 -12.24 -5.09
C ASN A 484 -6.35 -11.01 -4.36
N THR A 485 -6.00 -9.98 -5.13
CA THR A 485 -5.42 -8.72 -4.63
C THR A 485 -6.40 -8.05 -3.65
N MET A 486 -7.66 -7.88 -4.05
CA MET A 486 -8.69 -7.28 -3.20
C MET A 486 -9.06 -8.16 -2.01
N TYR A 487 -9.21 -9.47 -2.21
CA TYR A 487 -9.49 -10.45 -1.16
C TYR A 487 -8.48 -10.33 -0.02
N SER A 488 -7.19 -10.29 -0.37
CA SER A 488 -6.06 -10.25 0.57
C SER A 488 -5.93 -8.95 1.36
N GLY A 489 -6.64 -7.89 0.96
CA GLY A 489 -6.55 -6.57 1.60
C GLY A 489 -5.49 -5.67 1.00
N ASN A 490 -5.04 -5.94 -0.23
CA ASN A 490 -4.41 -4.92 -1.06
C ASN A 490 -5.51 -4.09 -1.74
N ASP A 491 -5.58 -2.81 -1.40
CA ASP A 491 -6.76 -2.01 -1.69
C ASP A 491 -6.67 -1.33 -3.06
N LEU A 492 -5.48 -0.93 -3.49
CA LEU A 492 -5.22 -0.12 -4.70
C LEU A 492 -4.22 -0.80 -5.65
N ILE A 493 -4.65 -1.07 -6.87
CA ILE A 493 -3.78 -1.64 -7.92
C ILE A 493 -3.04 -0.52 -8.66
N GLU A 494 -1.71 -0.58 -8.65
CA GLU A 494 -0.83 0.36 -9.35
C GLU A 494 0.10 -0.33 -10.37
N PRO A 495 0.39 0.29 -11.54
CA PRO A 495 -0.50 1.26 -12.16
C PRO A 495 -1.82 0.54 -12.47
N GLY A 496 -2.94 1.22 -12.28
CA GLY A 496 -4.21 0.67 -12.73
C GLY A 496 -4.38 0.74 -14.25
N GLY A 497 -5.62 0.61 -14.69
CA GLY A 497 -6.02 0.68 -16.10
C GLY A 497 -6.84 -0.52 -16.56
N LYS A 498 -7.28 -1.38 -15.63
CA LYS A 498 -8.11 -2.55 -15.92
C LYS A 498 -9.33 -2.67 -15.02
N ALA A 499 -10.00 -1.55 -14.73
CA ALA A 499 -11.28 -1.54 -14.01
C ALA A 499 -12.33 -2.52 -14.60
N SER A 500 -12.26 -2.79 -15.92
CA SER A 500 -13.08 -3.81 -16.56
C SER A 500 -12.87 -5.22 -16.01
N ASP A 501 -11.65 -5.59 -15.61
CA ASP A 501 -11.37 -6.92 -15.05
C ASP A 501 -12.08 -7.09 -13.70
N ILE A 502 -12.13 -6.04 -12.89
CA ILE A 502 -12.88 -6.00 -11.62
C ILE A 502 -14.38 -6.07 -11.87
N VAL A 503 -14.89 -5.24 -12.78
CA VAL A 503 -16.31 -5.25 -13.14
C VAL A 503 -16.72 -6.64 -13.64
N ASN A 504 -15.95 -7.22 -14.57
CA ASN A 504 -16.23 -8.54 -15.13
C ASN A 504 -16.09 -9.68 -14.13
N ALA A 505 -15.30 -9.50 -13.06
CA ALA A 505 -15.22 -10.46 -11.96
C ALA A 505 -16.36 -10.32 -10.94
N THR A 506 -17.07 -9.19 -10.94
CA THR A 506 -18.11 -8.86 -9.94
C THR A 506 -19.52 -9.03 -10.49
N VAL A 507 -19.77 -8.59 -11.73
CA VAL A 507 -21.12 -8.52 -12.32
C VAL A 507 -21.11 -8.88 -13.81
N LYS A 508 -22.30 -9.14 -14.36
CA LYS A 508 -22.52 -9.26 -15.80
C LYS A 508 -22.61 -7.87 -16.44
N ALA A 509 -21.48 -7.32 -16.90
CA ALA A 509 -21.49 -6.01 -17.54
C ALA A 509 -21.96 -6.04 -19.00
N ALA A 510 -22.76 -5.07 -19.42
CA ALA A 510 -23.10 -4.91 -20.83
C ALA A 510 -21.89 -4.39 -21.62
N PRO A 511 -21.78 -4.69 -22.94
CA PRO A 511 -20.86 -3.97 -23.81
C PRO A 511 -21.18 -2.48 -23.80
N THR A 512 -20.15 -1.65 -23.75
CA THR A 512 -20.31 -0.20 -23.97
C THR A 512 -20.44 0.02 -25.46
N LEU A 513 -21.60 0.47 -25.94
CA LEU A 513 -21.81 0.73 -27.36
C LEU A 513 -21.47 2.19 -27.70
N ASP A 514 -20.77 2.37 -28.81
CA ASP A 514 -20.47 3.68 -29.37
C ASP A 514 -21.64 4.21 -30.21
N VAL A 515 -21.59 5.47 -30.60
CA VAL A 515 -22.64 6.18 -31.36
C VAL A 515 -22.97 5.53 -32.71
N HIS A 516 -22.05 4.74 -33.27
CA HIS A 516 -22.25 3.98 -34.51
C HIS A 516 -22.76 2.54 -34.29
N GLY A 517 -23.07 2.16 -33.05
CA GLY A 517 -23.75 0.91 -32.68
C GLY A 517 -22.84 -0.29 -32.37
N LEU A 518 -21.54 -0.23 -32.67
CA LEU A 518 -20.58 -1.27 -32.26
C LEU A 518 -20.07 -1.04 -30.83
N PRO A 519 -19.42 -2.03 -30.19
CA PRO A 519 -18.68 -1.81 -28.96
C PRO A 519 -17.64 -0.71 -29.12
N ALA A 520 -17.59 0.21 -28.17
CA ALA A 520 -16.52 1.20 -28.08
C ALA A 520 -15.17 0.49 -28.02
N TYR A 521 -14.16 1.06 -28.67
CA TYR A 521 -12.83 0.46 -28.70
C TYR A 521 -11.71 1.48 -28.68
N THR A 522 -10.59 1.09 -28.09
CA THR A 522 -9.34 1.85 -28.17
C THR A 522 -8.38 1.15 -29.09
N LYS A 523 -7.95 1.85 -30.14
CA LYS A 523 -6.82 1.45 -30.97
C LYS A 523 -5.54 1.99 -30.33
N THR A 524 -4.67 1.12 -29.85
CA THR A 524 -3.38 1.53 -29.31
C THR A 524 -2.31 1.42 -30.40
N VAL A 525 -1.63 2.53 -30.69
CA VAL A 525 -0.50 2.59 -31.63
C VAL A 525 0.75 2.97 -30.85
N ARG A 526 1.76 2.10 -30.90
CA ARG A 526 3.07 2.36 -30.27
C ARG A 526 4.02 2.99 -31.26
N SER A 527 4.92 3.83 -30.77
CA SER A 527 6.04 4.40 -31.54
C SER A 527 6.91 3.34 -32.24
N THR A 528 6.90 2.10 -31.74
CA THR A 528 7.55 0.92 -32.35
C THR A 528 6.81 0.36 -33.57
N GLY A 529 5.67 0.92 -33.95
CA GLY A 529 4.83 0.49 -35.08
C GLY A 529 3.79 -0.58 -34.74
N SER A 530 3.75 -1.08 -33.49
CA SER A 530 2.75 -2.05 -33.05
C SER A 530 1.36 -1.42 -32.92
N THR A 531 0.32 -2.11 -33.40
CA THR A 531 -1.08 -1.71 -33.26
C THR A 531 -1.86 -2.82 -32.54
N SER A 532 -2.67 -2.47 -31.55
CA SER A 532 -3.62 -3.38 -30.90
C SER A 532 -5.00 -2.72 -30.72
N TYR A 533 -6.03 -3.53 -30.57
CA TYR A 533 -7.40 -3.08 -30.33
C TYR A 533 -7.92 -3.66 -29.02
N THR A 534 -8.54 -2.80 -28.22
CA THR A 534 -9.21 -3.21 -26.96
C THR A 534 -10.67 -2.80 -27.06
N PHE A 535 -11.56 -3.78 -27.15
CA PHE A 535 -13.01 -3.58 -27.24
C PHE A 535 -13.65 -3.60 -25.85
N GLN A 536 -14.61 -2.70 -25.60
CA GLN A 536 -15.35 -2.60 -24.36
C GLN A 536 -16.58 -3.52 -24.38
N LEU A 537 -16.36 -4.82 -24.14
CA LEU A 537 -17.40 -5.84 -24.25
C LEU A 537 -18.13 -6.18 -22.93
N GLY A 538 -17.74 -5.60 -21.79
CA GLY A 538 -18.39 -5.85 -20.48
C GLY A 538 -18.35 -7.31 -20.01
N GLY A 539 -17.47 -8.15 -20.57
CA GLY A 539 -17.42 -9.59 -20.29
C GLY A 539 -18.19 -10.46 -21.28
N LEU A 540 -18.85 -9.86 -22.28
CA LEU A 540 -19.41 -10.59 -23.41
C LEU A 540 -18.27 -11.15 -24.28
N THR A 541 -18.16 -12.47 -24.37
CA THR A 541 -17.27 -13.11 -25.34
C THR A 541 -18.02 -13.28 -26.65
N LEU A 542 -17.59 -12.54 -27.68
CA LEU A 542 -18.19 -12.60 -29.01
C LEU A 542 -18.11 -14.01 -29.60
N ALA A 543 -19.26 -14.56 -29.97
CA ALA A 543 -19.39 -15.88 -30.57
C ALA A 543 -20.68 -15.94 -31.39
N ALA A 544 -20.57 -16.29 -32.68
CA ALA A 544 -21.71 -16.30 -33.61
C ALA A 544 -22.87 -17.21 -33.15
N GLY A 545 -22.57 -18.32 -32.48
CA GLY A 545 -23.56 -19.24 -31.88
C GLY A 545 -23.88 -18.95 -30.41
N GLY A 546 -23.58 -17.73 -29.95
CA GLY A 546 -23.81 -17.31 -28.57
C GLY A 546 -25.29 -17.23 -28.21
N SER A 547 -25.58 -17.40 -26.93
CA SER A 547 -26.94 -17.37 -26.37
C SER A 547 -27.45 -15.97 -26.07
N THR A 548 -26.56 -14.98 -26.02
CA THR A 548 -26.89 -13.59 -25.71
C THR A 548 -26.71 -12.71 -26.93
N THR A 549 -27.70 -11.87 -27.18
CA THR A 549 -27.67 -10.83 -28.22
C THR A 549 -27.76 -9.45 -27.61
N VAL A 550 -26.91 -8.53 -28.05
CA VAL A 550 -26.97 -7.11 -27.70
C VAL A 550 -27.11 -6.33 -29.00
N SER A 551 -28.21 -5.61 -29.16
CA SER A 551 -28.53 -4.89 -30.40
C SER A 551 -28.61 -3.38 -30.16
N SER A 552 -28.15 -2.60 -31.12
CA SER A 552 -28.31 -1.15 -31.17
C SER A 552 -28.71 -0.71 -32.56
N THR A 553 -29.79 0.05 -32.65
CA THR A 553 -30.24 0.68 -33.89
C THR A 553 -29.66 2.09 -33.98
N VAL A 554 -29.11 2.41 -35.15
CA VAL A 554 -28.66 3.76 -35.50
C VAL A 554 -29.61 4.29 -36.56
N ASP A 555 -30.35 5.34 -36.23
CA ASP A 555 -31.38 5.93 -37.08
C ASP A 555 -31.46 7.45 -36.88
N GLY A 556 -32.50 8.09 -37.43
CA GLY A 556 -32.72 9.54 -37.34
C GLY A 556 -32.88 10.08 -35.91
N THR A 557 -33.03 9.21 -34.90
CA THR A 557 -33.08 9.58 -33.48
C THR A 557 -31.71 9.50 -32.79
N THR A 558 -30.71 8.90 -33.43
CA THR A 558 -29.35 8.80 -32.87
C THR A 558 -28.69 10.18 -32.82
N ASP A 559 -28.25 10.58 -31.64
CA ASP A 559 -27.53 11.83 -31.43
C ASP A 559 -26.06 11.71 -31.91
N LEU A 560 -25.86 11.94 -33.21
CA LEU A 560 -24.53 11.97 -33.84
C LEU A 560 -23.69 13.19 -33.42
N SER A 561 -24.24 14.12 -32.65
CA SER A 561 -23.47 15.24 -32.10
C SER A 561 -22.56 14.83 -30.93
N LYS A 562 -22.77 13.63 -30.36
CA LYS A 562 -21.90 13.07 -29.33
C LYS A 562 -20.53 12.70 -29.91
N THR A 563 -19.49 13.01 -29.16
CA THR A 563 -18.14 12.54 -29.48
C THR A 563 -18.09 11.02 -29.34
N PRO A 564 -17.62 10.27 -30.36
CA PRO A 564 -17.44 8.84 -30.25
C PRO A 564 -16.59 8.44 -29.03
N LEU A 565 -16.99 7.34 -28.39
CA LEU A 565 -16.23 6.76 -27.28
C LEU A 565 -14.98 6.05 -27.78
N SER A 566 -14.96 5.61 -29.03
CA SER A 566 -13.81 4.98 -29.67
C SER A 566 -12.77 6.01 -30.10
N GLY A 567 -11.52 5.60 -30.07
CA GLY A 567 -10.41 6.49 -30.37
C GLY A 567 -9.08 5.78 -30.49
N THR A 568 -8.04 6.57 -30.67
CA THR A 568 -6.67 6.10 -30.79
C THR A 568 -5.84 6.60 -29.61
N THR A 569 -5.21 5.66 -28.90
CA THR A 569 -4.14 5.97 -27.93
C THR A 569 -2.80 5.83 -28.62
N THR A 570 -2.05 6.92 -28.71
CA THR A 570 -0.66 6.88 -29.18
C THR A 570 0.27 6.79 -27.97
N ILE A 571 1.16 5.79 -27.97
CA ILE A 571 2.19 5.62 -26.95
C ILE A 571 3.54 5.97 -27.56
N ASP A 572 4.22 6.98 -27.02
CA ASP A 572 5.52 7.43 -27.51
C ASP A 572 6.67 6.48 -27.09
N ALA A 573 7.92 6.84 -27.42
CA ALA A 573 9.10 6.01 -27.12
C ALA A 573 9.47 5.95 -25.62
N ILE A 574 8.87 6.81 -24.78
CA ILE A 574 9.11 6.89 -23.34
C ILE A 574 7.85 6.56 -22.52
N ASN A 575 6.85 5.93 -23.16
CA ASN A 575 5.56 5.49 -22.59
C ASN A 575 4.55 6.59 -22.23
N ASN A 576 4.70 7.83 -22.71
CA ASN A 576 3.60 8.78 -22.59
C ASN A 576 2.46 8.37 -23.49
N GLN A 577 1.23 8.53 -23.00
CA GLN A 577 0.02 8.16 -23.72
C GLN A 577 -0.79 9.42 -24.06
N THR A 578 -1.23 9.52 -25.30
CA THR A 578 -2.19 10.56 -25.73
C THR A 578 -3.39 9.90 -26.38
N TYR A 579 -4.57 10.13 -25.83
CA TYR A 579 -5.83 9.65 -26.38
C TYR A 579 -6.46 10.70 -27.31
N THR A 580 -6.85 10.29 -28.51
CA THR A 580 -7.62 11.10 -29.45
C THR A 580 -8.89 10.35 -29.83
N ALA A 581 -10.05 10.90 -29.45
CA ALA A 581 -11.34 10.36 -29.85
C ALA A 581 -11.53 10.43 -31.38
N HIS A 582 -12.30 9.51 -31.95
CA HIS A 582 -12.68 9.58 -33.37
C HIS A 582 -13.52 10.83 -33.67
N PRO A 583 -13.46 11.34 -34.92
CA PRO A 583 -14.30 12.47 -35.31
C PRO A 583 -15.78 12.10 -35.22
N LYS A 584 -16.61 13.10 -34.91
CA LYS A 584 -18.07 12.95 -34.90
C LYS A 584 -18.56 12.62 -36.32
N PHE A 585 -19.54 11.73 -36.41
CA PHE A 585 -20.19 11.40 -37.67
C PHE A 585 -21.09 12.55 -38.11
N THR A 586 -21.09 12.87 -39.40
CA THR A 586 -21.92 13.96 -39.94
C THR A 586 -23.24 13.45 -40.51
N SER A 587 -23.32 12.14 -40.78
CA SER A 587 -24.52 11.44 -41.22
C SER A 587 -24.58 10.00 -40.69
N ILE A 588 -25.77 9.37 -40.78
CA ILE A 588 -25.95 7.95 -40.47
C ILE A 588 -25.18 7.08 -41.47
N ASP A 589 -25.07 7.52 -42.72
CA ASP A 589 -24.26 6.86 -43.74
C ASP A 589 -22.78 6.84 -43.34
N ASP A 590 -22.23 7.94 -42.83
CA ASP A 590 -20.84 7.98 -42.35
C ASP A 590 -20.60 6.97 -41.22
N ALA A 591 -21.55 6.90 -40.27
CA ALA A 591 -21.48 5.95 -39.16
C ALA A 591 -21.57 4.50 -39.66
N TYR A 592 -22.44 4.23 -40.63
CA TYR A 592 -22.56 2.94 -41.29
C TYR A 592 -21.27 2.55 -42.01
N GLN A 593 -20.67 3.46 -42.79
CA GLN A 593 -19.40 3.18 -43.47
C GLN A 593 -18.27 2.88 -42.47
N ALA A 594 -18.20 3.60 -41.35
CA ALA A 594 -17.22 3.31 -40.31
C ALA A 594 -17.38 1.90 -39.70
N VAL A 595 -18.63 1.43 -39.56
CA VAL A 595 -18.92 0.04 -39.14
C VAL A 595 -18.40 -0.95 -40.20
N GLN A 596 -18.69 -0.72 -41.48
CA GLN A 596 -18.24 -1.59 -42.57
C GLN A 596 -16.71 -1.61 -42.67
N ASP A 597 -16.05 -0.46 -42.54
CA ASP A 597 -14.60 -0.34 -42.57
C ASP A 597 -13.94 -1.14 -41.43
N LEU A 598 -14.49 -1.05 -40.22
CA LEU A 598 -13.98 -1.82 -39.09
C LEU A 598 -14.14 -3.34 -39.32
N LEU A 599 -15.31 -3.77 -39.82
CA LEU A 599 -15.58 -5.17 -40.14
C LEU A 599 -14.71 -5.69 -41.30
N ALA A 600 -14.31 -4.84 -42.24
CA ALA A 600 -13.37 -5.16 -43.30
C ALA A 600 -11.92 -5.23 -42.81
N SER A 601 -11.57 -4.44 -41.78
CA SER A 601 -10.21 -4.34 -41.24
C SER A 601 -9.72 -5.60 -40.51
N SER A 602 -8.45 -5.60 -40.09
CA SER A 602 -7.87 -6.63 -39.23
C SER A 602 -8.12 -6.41 -37.72
N ALA A 603 -8.95 -5.43 -37.34
CA ALA A 603 -9.22 -5.11 -35.93
C ALA A 603 -9.94 -6.23 -35.17
N LEU A 604 -10.80 -6.98 -35.86
CA LEU A 604 -11.52 -8.14 -35.34
C LEU A 604 -11.04 -9.42 -36.01
N THR A 605 -10.94 -10.50 -35.24
CA THR A 605 -10.69 -11.84 -35.79
C THR A 605 -11.89 -12.33 -36.60
N ALA A 606 -11.71 -13.33 -37.48
CA ALA A 606 -12.81 -13.91 -38.26
C ALA A 606 -13.97 -14.40 -37.37
N THR A 607 -13.65 -15.01 -36.22
CA THR A 607 -14.64 -15.46 -35.23
C THR A 607 -15.43 -14.30 -34.63
N GLN A 608 -14.77 -13.20 -34.29
CA GLN A 608 -15.43 -12.02 -33.75
C GLN A 608 -16.28 -11.30 -34.82
N LYS A 609 -15.81 -11.24 -36.07
CA LYS A 609 -16.61 -10.67 -37.18
C LYS A 609 -17.90 -11.45 -37.39
N ALA A 610 -17.84 -12.78 -37.37
CA ALA A 610 -19.03 -13.63 -37.49
C ALA A 610 -20.05 -13.44 -36.36
N ALA A 611 -19.63 -12.86 -35.23
CA ALA A 611 -20.48 -12.56 -34.09
C ALA A 611 -21.12 -11.16 -34.16
N VAL A 612 -20.80 -10.36 -35.18
CA VAL A 612 -21.40 -9.04 -35.42
C VAL A 612 -22.24 -9.09 -36.68
N THR A 613 -23.54 -8.82 -36.54
CA THR A 613 -24.48 -8.76 -37.66
C THR A 613 -24.93 -7.32 -37.85
N VAL A 614 -24.91 -6.83 -39.09
CA VAL A 614 -25.54 -5.56 -39.46
C VAL A 614 -26.79 -5.89 -40.26
N SER A 615 -27.96 -5.47 -39.75
CA SER A 615 -29.27 -5.76 -40.32
C SER A 615 -30.10 -4.48 -40.50
N ASP A 616 -31.29 -4.64 -41.08
CA ASP A 616 -32.30 -3.57 -41.18
C ASP A 616 -31.79 -2.28 -41.85
N VAL A 617 -30.86 -2.43 -42.79
CA VAL A 617 -30.25 -1.31 -43.52
C VAL A 617 -31.30 -0.67 -44.42
N GLN A 618 -31.64 0.59 -44.16
CA GLN A 618 -32.55 1.39 -44.96
C GLN A 618 -31.79 2.48 -45.69
N HIS A 619 -32.04 2.63 -46.98
CA HIS A 619 -31.43 3.66 -47.81
C HIS A 619 -32.42 4.80 -48.08
N SER A 620 -31.91 6.02 -48.31
CA SER A 620 -32.73 7.21 -48.55
C SER A 620 -33.66 7.05 -49.76
N THR A 621 -33.26 6.24 -50.73
CA THR A 621 -34.07 5.84 -51.88
C THR A 621 -34.39 4.35 -51.79
N PRO A 622 -35.65 3.96 -51.56
CA PRO A 622 -36.03 2.55 -51.46
C PRO A 622 -35.65 1.74 -52.71
N GLY A 623 -34.92 0.65 -52.52
CA GLY A 623 -34.47 -0.24 -53.60
C GLY A 623 -33.15 0.16 -54.30
N ASP A 624 -32.55 1.29 -53.92
CA ASP A 624 -31.25 1.74 -54.42
C ASP A 624 -30.18 1.64 -53.32
N SER A 625 -29.38 0.57 -53.38
CA SER A 625 -28.30 0.29 -52.43
C SER A 625 -27.09 1.22 -52.57
N THR A 626 -27.11 2.14 -53.54
CA THR A 626 -26.06 3.17 -53.72
C THR A 626 -26.43 4.52 -53.09
N SER A 627 -27.70 4.71 -52.73
CA SER A 627 -28.15 5.91 -52.03
C SER A 627 -27.74 5.87 -50.54
N PRO A 628 -27.58 7.02 -49.86
CA PRO A 628 -27.10 7.04 -48.47
C PRO A 628 -27.95 6.21 -47.50
N VAL A 629 -27.31 5.54 -46.55
CA VAL A 629 -27.97 4.81 -45.46
C VAL A 629 -28.60 5.79 -44.47
N THR A 630 -29.84 5.51 -44.08
CA THR A 630 -30.67 6.32 -43.19
C THR A 630 -31.04 5.62 -41.88
N SER A 631 -30.90 4.28 -41.82
CA SER A 631 -30.92 3.53 -40.57
C SER A 631 -30.26 2.16 -40.74
N TYR A 632 -29.74 1.59 -39.66
CA TYR A 632 -29.26 0.20 -39.60
C TYR A 632 -29.26 -0.29 -38.14
N THR A 633 -29.22 -1.62 -37.95
CA THR A 633 -29.09 -2.24 -36.63
C THR A 633 -27.80 -3.05 -36.56
N VAL A 634 -27.00 -2.81 -35.52
CA VAL A 634 -25.84 -3.65 -35.18
C VAL A 634 -26.27 -4.62 -34.08
N THR A 635 -26.07 -5.91 -34.29
CA THR A 635 -26.32 -6.95 -33.29
C THR A 635 -25.04 -7.72 -33.00
N LEU A 636 -24.68 -7.77 -31.72
CA LEU A 636 -23.58 -8.55 -31.19
C LEU A 636 -24.14 -9.84 -30.61
N THR A 637 -23.55 -10.98 -31.00
CA THR A 637 -23.90 -12.30 -30.46
C THR A 637 -22.74 -12.85 -29.66
N GLY A 638 -23.00 -13.39 -28.49
CA GLY A 638 -21.95 -13.94 -27.65
C GLY A 638 -22.45 -14.67 -26.42
N ASN A 639 -21.51 -15.00 -25.55
CA ASN A 639 -21.78 -15.64 -24.28
C ASN A 639 -21.11 -14.87 -23.15
N TYR A 640 -21.83 -14.72 -22.05
CA TYR A 640 -21.24 -14.37 -20.77
C TYR A 640 -20.73 -15.64 -20.08
N ALA A 641 -19.78 -15.45 -19.16
CA ALA A 641 -19.44 -16.50 -18.23
C ALA A 641 -20.67 -16.89 -17.37
N ALA A 642 -20.71 -18.13 -16.89
CA ALA A 642 -21.73 -18.55 -15.93
C ALA A 642 -21.64 -17.69 -14.66
N ALA A 643 -22.76 -17.47 -13.97
CA ALA A 643 -22.79 -16.61 -12.77
C ALA A 643 -21.79 -17.04 -11.68
N SER A 644 -21.50 -18.35 -11.59
CA SER A 644 -20.49 -18.91 -10.69
C SER A 644 -19.05 -18.47 -10.99
N ALA A 645 -18.78 -17.86 -12.15
CA ALA A 645 -17.49 -17.32 -12.53
C ALA A 645 -17.26 -15.87 -12.06
N TYR A 646 -18.29 -15.20 -11.53
CA TYR A 646 -18.14 -13.90 -10.87
C TYR A 646 -17.63 -14.09 -9.45
N THR A 647 -16.32 -14.24 -9.31
CA THR A 647 -15.64 -14.63 -8.06
C THR A 647 -15.26 -13.45 -7.17
N MET A 648 -15.41 -12.20 -7.61
CA MET A 648 -15.16 -11.04 -6.74
C MET A 648 -16.32 -10.86 -5.77
N ARG A 649 -16.02 -10.89 -4.46
CA ARG A 649 -16.99 -10.55 -3.41
C ARG A 649 -17.16 -9.04 -3.36
N LEU A 650 -18.41 -8.56 -3.30
CA LEU A 650 -18.68 -7.14 -3.26
C LEU A 650 -18.15 -6.52 -1.96
N GLY A 651 -18.23 -7.24 -0.84
CA GLY A 651 -17.69 -6.79 0.43
C GLY A 651 -16.19 -6.52 0.40
N ASP A 652 -15.40 -7.33 -0.31
CA ASP A 652 -13.95 -7.09 -0.46
C ASP A 652 -13.69 -5.80 -1.27
N LEU A 653 -14.43 -5.61 -2.38
CA LEU A 653 -14.32 -4.42 -3.21
C LEU A 653 -14.76 -3.15 -2.45
N GLN A 654 -15.88 -3.21 -1.72
CA GLN A 654 -16.35 -2.10 -0.88
C GLN A 654 -15.36 -1.78 0.25
N ARG A 655 -14.78 -2.81 0.89
CA ARG A 655 -13.75 -2.63 1.93
C ARG A 655 -12.53 -1.89 1.39
N SER A 656 -12.00 -2.30 0.24
CA SER A 656 -10.87 -1.62 -0.41
C SER A 656 -11.21 -0.17 -0.77
N ALA A 657 -12.39 0.08 -1.36
CA ALA A 657 -12.86 1.43 -1.67
C ALA A 657 -13.00 2.30 -0.41
N ILE A 658 -13.58 1.77 0.68
CA ILE A 658 -13.69 2.47 1.97
C ILE A 658 -12.31 2.91 2.48
N ARG A 659 -11.31 2.03 2.44
CA ARG A 659 -9.94 2.33 2.90
C ARG A 659 -9.29 3.42 2.04
N ILE A 660 -9.39 3.31 0.71
CA ILE A 660 -8.89 4.35 -0.21
C ILE A 660 -9.57 5.69 0.03
N LEU A 661 -10.90 5.72 0.11
CA LEU A 661 -11.67 6.94 0.32
C LEU A 661 -11.42 7.56 1.69
N THR A 662 -11.18 6.72 2.72
CA THR A 662 -10.76 7.19 4.04
C THR A 662 -9.42 7.91 3.94
N THR A 663 -8.42 7.32 3.30
CA THR A 663 -7.12 7.97 3.05
C THR A 663 -7.25 9.23 2.21
N ALA A 664 -8.01 9.17 1.11
CA ALA A 664 -8.25 10.29 0.21
C ALA A 664 -8.91 11.48 0.94
N SER A 665 -9.84 11.23 1.87
CA SER A 665 -10.48 12.29 2.67
C SER A 665 -9.51 13.04 3.59
N LYS A 666 -8.28 12.53 3.77
CA LYS A 666 -7.21 13.12 4.57
C LYS A 666 -6.15 13.82 3.73
N THR A 667 -6.35 14.04 2.43
CA THR A 667 -5.36 14.68 1.56
C THR A 667 -5.64 16.16 1.30
N ALA A 668 -4.59 16.90 0.94
CA ALA A 668 -4.73 18.28 0.47
C ALA A 668 -5.61 18.36 -0.79
N SER A 669 -5.53 17.36 -1.69
CA SER A 669 -6.37 17.31 -2.89
C SER A 669 -7.86 17.23 -2.57
N PHE A 670 -8.29 16.54 -1.51
CA PHE A 670 -9.68 16.54 -1.05
C PHE A 670 -10.18 17.94 -0.67
N GLN A 671 -9.37 18.65 0.13
CA GLN A 671 -9.69 20.02 0.55
C GLN A 671 -9.71 20.98 -0.64
N GLN A 672 -8.77 20.86 -1.57
CA GLN A 672 -8.70 21.70 -2.77
C GLN A 672 -9.88 21.45 -3.70
N LEU A 673 -10.30 20.20 -3.90
CA LEU A 673 -11.49 19.88 -4.69
C LEU A 673 -12.75 20.48 -4.05
N ALA A 674 -12.86 20.41 -2.71
CA ALA A 674 -13.99 21.03 -2.01
C ALA A 674 -14.04 22.54 -2.28
N GLN A 675 -12.88 23.20 -2.26
CA GLN A 675 -12.77 24.64 -2.52
C GLN A 675 -13.13 24.99 -3.96
N SER A 676 -12.65 24.23 -4.96
CA SER A 676 -12.95 24.47 -6.37
C SER A 676 -14.46 24.31 -6.65
N GLN A 677 -15.11 23.37 -5.97
CA GLN A 677 -16.55 23.12 -6.04
C GLN A 677 -17.38 23.98 -5.05
N LYS A 678 -16.75 24.92 -4.35
CA LYS A 678 -17.39 25.85 -3.40
C LYS A 678 -18.10 25.16 -2.22
N VAL A 679 -17.67 23.96 -1.86
CA VAL A 679 -18.13 23.20 -0.69
C VAL A 679 -17.43 23.72 0.57
N ARG A 680 -18.20 24.38 1.45
CA ARG A 680 -17.67 24.93 2.72
C ARG A 680 -17.52 23.84 3.79
N GLY A 681 -16.63 24.08 4.76
CA GLY A 681 -16.51 23.27 5.99
C GLY A 681 -15.66 22.01 5.84
N ILE A 682 -14.83 21.93 4.80
CA ILE A 682 -13.84 20.87 4.62
C ILE A 682 -12.45 21.45 4.91
N SER A 683 -11.75 20.82 5.86
CA SER A 683 -10.38 21.16 6.24
C SER A 683 -9.65 19.88 6.59
N VAL A 684 -8.39 19.78 6.18
CA VAL A 684 -7.52 18.64 6.43
C VAL A 684 -6.36 19.09 7.30
N GLY A 685 -6.06 18.32 8.34
CA GLY A 685 -4.95 18.53 9.26
C GLY A 685 -3.78 17.59 8.98
N SER A 686 -2.80 17.56 9.89
CA SER A 686 -1.78 16.53 9.92
C SER A 686 -2.43 15.14 10.05
N TYR A 687 -1.90 14.14 9.34
CA TYR A 687 -2.46 12.78 9.40
C TYR A 687 -2.20 12.13 10.77
N THR A 688 -1.09 12.48 11.43
CA THR A 688 -0.72 11.89 12.72
C THR A 688 -1.64 12.34 13.86
N ASP A 689 -2.28 13.52 13.74
CA ASP A 689 -3.12 14.11 14.79
C ASP A 689 -4.37 13.27 15.14
N GLN A 690 -4.80 12.37 14.23
CA GLN A 690 -5.98 11.55 14.47
C GLN A 690 -5.70 10.30 15.33
N PHE A 691 -4.43 9.93 15.50
CA PHE A 691 -4.06 8.74 16.26
C PHE A 691 -3.73 9.09 17.70
N LYS A 692 -4.19 8.25 18.62
CA LYS A 692 -3.88 8.35 20.05
C LYS A 692 -3.22 7.05 20.46
N ASN A 693 -2.26 7.12 21.39
CA ASN A 693 -1.55 5.96 21.94
C ASN A 693 -0.64 5.23 20.93
N LEU A 694 0.00 5.96 20.02
CA LEU A 694 1.08 5.39 19.21
C LEU A 694 2.20 4.85 20.12
N ASP A 695 2.74 3.68 19.80
CA ASP A 695 3.84 3.06 20.53
C ASP A 695 5.16 3.26 19.77
N PRO A 696 6.04 4.17 20.22
CA PRO A 696 7.29 4.43 19.54
C PRO A 696 8.28 3.27 19.62
N THR A 697 8.02 2.18 20.36
CA THR A 697 8.86 0.99 20.64
C THR A 697 10.23 1.27 21.29
N GLY A 698 10.77 2.46 21.12
CA GLY A 698 11.96 3.00 21.75
C GLY A 698 12.03 4.52 21.63
N THR A 699 12.40 5.20 22.71
CA THR A 699 12.54 6.67 22.77
C THR A 699 13.90 7.06 23.32
N SER A 700 14.34 8.27 22.98
CA SER A 700 15.49 8.87 23.63
C SER A 700 15.21 10.30 24.09
N VAL A 701 15.83 10.69 25.19
CA VAL A 701 15.74 12.04 25.76
C VAL A 701 17.14 12.59 25.97
N LYS A 702 17.35 13.83 25.54
CA LYS A 702 18.61 14.56 25.68
C LYS A 702 18.51 15.59 26.81
N GLY A 703 19.40 15.52 27.78
CA GLY A 703 19.59 16.58 28.77
C GLY A 703 20.24 17.81 28.16
N ARG A 704 20.31 18.92 28.88
CA ARG A 704 21.05 20.11 28.41
C ARG A 704 22.55 19.82 28.31
N VAL A 705 23.19 20.36 27.27
CA VAL A 705 24.66 20.39 27.16
C VAL A 705 25.21 21.25 28.30
N GLN A 706 26.14 20.69 29.06
CA GLN A 706 26.87 21.37 30.14
C GLN A 706 28.26 21.71 29.62
N GLN A 707 28.58 23.01 29.58
CA GLN A 707 29.88 23.49 29.15
C GLN A 707 30.95 23.26 30.23
N PRO A 708 32.23 23.09 29.86
CA PRO A 708 33.30 22.96 30.86
C PRO A 708 33.37 24.20 31.74
N TYR A 709 33.60 24.00 33.03
CA TYR A 709 33.80 25.09 33.98
C TYR A 709 35.13 25.80 33.66
N HIS A 710 35.10 26.94 32.99
CA HIS A 710 36.25 27.83 32.91
C HIS A 710 36.40 28.54 34.26
N LYS A 711 37.36 28.11 35.10
CA LYS A 711 37.89 28.99 36.15
C LYS A 711 38.52 30.19 35.45
N ARG A 712 37.89 31.36 35.60
CA ARG A 712 38.41 32.64 35.11
C ARG A 712 39.73 32.99 35.78
#